data_AF-A0AAD4EA50-F1
#
_entry.id   AF-A0AAD4EA50-F1
#
_cell.length_a   1.000
_cell.length_b   1.000
_cell.length_c   1.000
_cell.angle_alpha   90.00
_cell.angle_beta   90.00
_cell.angle_gamma   90.00
#
_symmetry.space_group_name_H-M   'P 1'
#
loop_
_entity.id
_entity.type
_entity.pdbx_description
1 polymer ?
#
loop_
_entity_poly.entity_id
_entity_poly.type
_entity_poly.pdbx_seq_one_letter_code
_entity_poly.pdbx_strand_id
1 'polypeptide(L)'
;MAQYSTEDQSSLEYIINHVFLPLKLPQGSDQSLENDLALSEAVFNAAITFSDQLPSDKLRLWTNILKMLNNLKDSIRFSVMSAEEVEHQINTMETENVLVYMIRAQNAAVVMRKLEPETIFESFEVSPDPTAVMGAKGKLICSYPGPAITVPDMNIDNATFPAELANFLVHMDQDVLDAAATRKKAKSIVLEERDTTHPRYITELLTGILRGLRSIADVPRIRKRIGDDVLWDSVKLPWRWSPLWLVIRIALQTTLERSALRQATYKSFMLFFMARLTTLALNHDLSNDILHFMSAKIARRLFKLGFSSSSELSQIVSKVTGDVRSVLEERWGSVQNAQRASPLWAPETLRILRDTHLSLNTSREYICQALQNQHSSKTTLPNPSHHKRGTVDNFLDAEASFLVAAHAAEPSLALADFETAVRLGIDDWVTRILFQSTDSACVSIEACASAYSSRALTAYNGNPENLSIMFLTLFELWVAMDKIVVGQISLLAEYSPKIPLTLWECLLVRKASALDRLKPLHAYPKARHCQASSHLSAFSFTNDDKSFAARYFHQSSKLQSLKDDIEAEAQDAREKKLIELQTMNQRYTDKEKLAESLLHTYEVSTCGRQTHKLKHCHKCRLEKEMQSMTIAVHEWPLPACDKEAIVVVFELGCPIVLDMWRSTTFHVLVDVCTPQEEILHTNAFITLPDYPALQHYRQCHPRQRLTLASNAKPFSDCHYSDIPIPALDTKVCVDNGLQFQPFDTTTGAWVADVLLRWDATKLCTFLLPKGPYNGMQQYLAGTSHMSNEVVANQADCHKDLTIHESMAFAALRSGPHLRWMNDAQFST
;
A
#
# COMPACT_ATOMS: atom_id res chain seq x y z
N MET A 1 28.78 -32.75 18.19
CA MET A 1 27.87 -31.81 17.51
C MET A 1 26.48 -32.05 18.04
N ALA A 2 26.12 -31.37 19.14
CA ALA A 2 24.77 -31.45 19.70
C ALA A 2 23.86 -30.55 18.85
N GLN A 3 22.70 -31.05 18.43
CA GLN A 3 21.64 -30.24 17.86
C GLN A 3 21.17 -29.25 18.94
N TYR A 4 21.55 -27.98 18.80
CA TYR A 4 21.00 -26.90 19.62
C TYR A 4 19.60 -26.55 19.10
N SER A 5 18.66 -26.27 20.00
CA SER A 5 17.29 -25.92 19.65
C SER A 5 17.26 -24.60 18.88
N THR A 6 16.44 -24.53 17.84
CA THR A 6 16.20 -23.30 17.05
C THR A 6 15.62 -22.15 17.89
N GLU A 7 15.00 -22.46 19.03
CA GLU A 7 14.42 -21.48 19.98
C GLU A 7 15.49 -20.65 20.74
N ASP A 8 16.68 -21.21 20.98
CA ASP A 8 17.76 -20.49 21.70
C ASP A 8 18.42 -19.44 20.80
N GLN A 9 18.49 -19.68 19.49
CA GLN A 9 19.10 -18.76 18.54
C GLN A 9 18.22 -17.54 18.24
N SER A 10 16.89 -17.72 18.09
CA SER A 10 15.97 -16.60 17.84
C SER A 10 15.91 -15.62 19.01
N SER A 11 15.92 -16.13 20.24
CA SER A 11 15.97 -15.31 21.47
C SER A 11 17.27 -14.51 21.56
N LEU A 12 18.40 -15.09 21.16
CA LEU A 12 19.69 -14.41 21.12
C LEU A 12 19.70 -13.27 20.07
N GLU A 13 19.14 -13.52 18.88
CA GLU A 13 19.02 -12.50 17.83
C GLU A 13 18.16 -11.31 18.29
N TYR A 14 17.02 -11.55 18.97
CA TYR A 14 16.22 -10.50 19.61
C TYR A 14 17.07 -9.63 20.55
N ILE A 15 17.80 -10.26 21.48
CA ILE A 15 18.66 -9.54 22.43
C ILE A 15 19.72 -8.72 21.69
N ILE A 16 20.34 -9.27 20.64
CA ILE A 16 21.34 -8.56 19.83
C ILE A 16 20.72 -7.36 19.12
N ASN A 17 19.55 -7.50 18.50
CA ASN A 17 18.86 -6.42 17.80
C ASN A 17 18.61 -5.23 18.73
N HIS A 18 18.13 -5.49 19.95
CA HIS A 18 17.78 -4.44 20.90
C HIS A 18 18.99 -3.88 21.68
N VAL A 19 20.02 -4.68 21.95
CA VAL A 19 21.22 -4.24 22.69
C VAL A 19 22.23 -3.54 21.77
N PHE A 20 22.48 -4.12 20.60
CA PHE A 20 23.50 -3.65 19.66
C PHE A 20 22.94 -2.71 18.60
N LEU A 21 21.70 -2.85 18.16
CA LEU A 21 21.14 -2.12 17.02
C LEU A 21 22.05 -2.28 15.77
N PRO A 22 22.18 -3.50 15.21
CA PRO A 22 22.94 -3.76 14.00
C PRO A 22 22.40 -2.97 12.79
N LEU A 23 23.16 -2.93 11.69
CA LEU A 23 22.78 -2.17 10.49
C LEU A 23 21.50 -2.71 9.83
N LYS A 24 21.29 -4.03 9.90
CA LYS A 24 20.08 -4.68 9.42
C LYS A 24 19.23 -5.09 10.61
N LEU A 25 18.12 -4.38 10.80
CA LEU A 25 17.13 -4.67 11.82
C LEU A 25 15.93 -5.40 11.19
N PRO A 26 15.12 -6.12 11.99
CA PRO A 26 13.88 -6.73 11.52
C PRO A 26 12.93 -5.69 10.91
N GLN A 27 12.12 -6.12 9.95
CA GLN A 27 11.10 -5.27 9.30
C GLN A 27 9.71 -5.42 9.93
N GLY A 28 9.60 -6.22 10.99
CA GLY A 28 8.37 -6.41 11.76
C GLY A 28 8.68 -6.69 13.22
N SER A 29 7.66 -6.56 14.08
CA SER A 29 7.81 -6.75 15.52
C SER A 29 8.37 -8.14 15.84
N ASP A 30 9.47 -8.15 16.61
CA ASP A 30 10.09 -9.33 17.20
C ASP A 30 9.80 -9.42 18.71
N GLN A 31 8.89 -8.60 19.22
CA GLN A 31 8.52 -8.58 20.64
C GLN A 31 7.61 -9.77 20.98
N SER A 32 8.00 -10.50 22.01
CA SER A 32 7.17 -11.51 22.65
C SER A 32 7.52 -11.61 24.13
N LEU A 33 6.62 -12.21 24.91
CA LEU A 33 6.87 -12.46 26.34
C LEU A 33 8.13 -13.33 26.53
N GLU A 34 8.31 -14.35 25.70
CA GLU A 34 9.48 -15.24 25.76
C GLU A 34 10.78 -14.47 25.50
N ASN A 35 10.79 -13.59 24.49
CA ASN A 35 11.94 -12.78 24.12
C ASN A 35 12.29 -11.74 25.21
N ASP A 36 11.28 -11.11 25.80
CA ASP A 36 11.46 -10.19 26.93
C ASP A 36 11.98 -10.89 28.18
N LEU A 37 11.51 -12.12 28.46
CA LEU A 37 12.04 -12.94 29.54
C LEU A 37 13.49 -13.35 29.30
N ALA A 38 13.81 -13.78 28.08
CA ALA A 38 15.18 -14.13 27.71
C ALA A 38 16.13 -12.92 27.85
N LEU A 39 15.69 -11.72 27.46
CA LEU A 39 16.46 -10.49 27.64
C LEU A 39 16.67 -10.17 29.14
N SER A 40 15.61 -10.23 29.95
CA SER A 40 15.68 -9.94 31.38
C SER A 40 16.59 -10.95 32.10
N GLU A 41 16.47 -12.23 31.78
CA GLU A 41 17.31 -13.30 32.31
C GLU A 41 18.78 -13.16 31.89
N ALA A 42 19.04 -12.82 30.63
CA ALA A 42 20.41 -12.58 30.14
C ALA A 42 21.09 -11.42 30.90
N VAL A 43 20.35 -10.32 31.15
CA VAL A 43 20.86 -9.19 31.94
C VAL A 43 21.10 -9.58 33.39
N PHE A 44 20.16 -10.29 34.01
CA PHE A 44 20.28 -10.75 35.40
C PHE A 44 21.49 -11.68 35.59
N ASN A 45 21.63 -12.69 34.74
CA ASN A 45 22.77 -13.61 34.76
C ASN A 45 24.10 -12.90 34.49
N ALA A 46 24.09 -11.86 33.62
CA ALA A 46 25.24 -10.99 33.43
C ALA A 46 25.60 -10.19 34.69
N ALA A 47 24.59 -9.66 35.39
CA ALA A 47 24.79 -8.90 36.61
C ALA A 47 25.34 -9.78 37.74
N ILE A 48 24.91 -11.04 37.84
CA ILE A 48 25.49 -12.01 38.78
C ILE A 48 26.98 -12.18 38.51
N THR A 49 27.38 -12.55 37.30
CA THR A 49 28.81 -12.77 37.01
C THR A 49 29.65 -11.49 37.11
N PHE A 50 29.04 -10.33 36.94
CA PHE A 50 29.75 -9.06 37.12
C PHE A 50 30.11 -8.77 38.59
N SER A 51 29.45 -9.40 39.57
CA SER A 51 29.81 -9.21 40.99
C SER A 51 31.25 -9.58 41.27
N ASP A 52 31.79 -10.58 40.57
CA ASP A 52 33.16 -11.06 40.75
C ASP A 52 34.21 -10.04 40.30
N GLN A 53 33.81 -9.02 39.54
CA GLN A 53 34.67 -7.92 39.09
C GLN A 53 34.60 -6.69 40.00
N LEU A 54 33.73 -6.71 41.01
CA LEU A 54 33.55 -5.58 41.91
C LEU A 54 34.39 -5.78 43.19
N PRO A 55 35.05 -4.72 43.67
CA PRO A 55 35.72 -4.79 44.97
C PRO A 55 34.70 -4.94 46.10
N SER A 56 35.16 -5.47 47.24
CA SER A 56 34.31 -5.93 48.35
C SER A 56 33.43 -4.84 48.95
N ASP A 57 33.90 -3.59 48.96
CA ASP A 57 33.18 -2.40 49.42
C ASP A 57 31.95 -2.05 48.56
N LYS A 58 31.92 -2.54 47.31
CA LYS A 58 30.87 -2.29 46.32
C LYS A 58 29.85 -3.42 46.18
N LEU A 59 30.15 -4.60 46.71
CA LEU A 59 29.30 -5.79 46.59
C LEU A 59 27.92 -5.58 47.23
N ARG A 60 27.84 -4.96 48.41
CA ARG A 60 26.58 -4.72 49.11
C ARG A 60 25.61 -3.87 48.27
N LEU A 61 26.10 -2.79 47.67
CA LEU A 61 25.29 -1.92 46.81
C LEU A 61 24.88 -2.64 45.51
N TRP A 62 25.73 -3.53 44.99
CA TRP A 62 25.41 -4.35 43.83
C TRP A 62 24.36 -5.43 44.13
N THR A 63 24.30 -5.95 45.36
CA THR A 63 23.24 -6.87 45.79
C THR A 63 21.85 -6.26 45.62
N ASN A 64 21.68 -4.96 45.88
CA ASN A 64 20.41 -4.27 45.65
C ASN A 64 20.05 -4.21 44.15
N ILE A 65 21.04 -4.08 43.27
CA ILE A 65 20.84 -4.15 41.81
C ILE A 65 20.40 -5.56 41.40
N LEU A 66 20.99 -6.62 41.97
CA LEU A 66 20.57 -8.00 41.71
C LEU A 66 19.13 -8.24 42.17
N LYS A 67 18.76 -7.78 43.37
CA LYS A 67 17.37 -7.85 43.87
C LYS A 67 16.41 -7.13 42.91
N MET A 68 16.72 -5.89 42.53
CA MET A 68 15.91 -5.09 41.59
C MET A 68 15.71 -5.80 40.24
N LEU A 69 16.77 -6.36 39.64
CA LEU A 69 16.68 -7.07 38.36
C LEU A 69 15.90 -8.38 38.49
N ASN A 70 16.05 -9.11 39.59
CA ASN A 70 15.28 -10.34 39.82
C ASN A 70 13.80 -10.03 39.96
N ASN A 71 13.43 -9.01 40.74
CA ASN A 71 12.03 -8.61 40.95
C ASN A 71 11.39 -8.14 39.65
N LEU A 72 12.11 -7.36 38.82
CA LEU A 72 11.63 -6.98 37.49
C LEU A 72 11.37 -8.23 36.63
N LYS A 73 12.31 -9.17 36.57
CA LYS A 73 12.16 -10.44 35.84
C LYS A 73 10.93 -11.22 36.34
N ASP A 74 10.71 -11.29 37.64
CA ASP A 74 9.59 -12.00 38.23
C ASP A 74 8.25 -11.28 37.95
N SER A 75 8.24 -9.94 37.93
CA SER A 75 7.04 -9.15 37.58
C SER A 75 6.60 -9.27 36.13
N ILE A 76 7.53 -9.50 35.20
CA ILE A 76 7.24 -9.68 33.78
C ILE A 76 7.07 -11.15 33.37
N ARG A 77 7.14 -12.09 34.33
CA ARG A 77 7.12 -13.54 34.09
C ARG A 77 5.90 -14.04 33.34
N PHE A 78 4.79 -13.36 33.55
CA PHE A 78 3.49 -13.69 32.98
C PHE A 78 3.04 -12.57 32.04
N SER A 79 2.12 -12.92 31.14
CA SER A 79 1.45 -11.93 30.28
C SER A 79 0.61 -10.96 31.09
N VAL A 80 0.22 -11.36 32.30
CA VAL A 80 -0.53 -10.61 33.31
C VAL A 80 0.34 -10.40 34.54
N MET A 81 0.44 -9.17 35.02
CA MET A 81 1.19 -8.91 36.26
C MET A 81 0.54 -9.58 37.49
N SER A 82 1.39 -10.20 38.32
CA SER A 82 1.15 -10.71 39.68
C SER A 82 0.66 -9.69 40.72
N ALA A 83 -0.63 -9.56 41.06
CA ALA A 83 -1.03 -8.72 42.20
C ALA A 83 -0.36 -9.18 43.52
N GLU A 84 -0.43 -10.48 43.80
CA GLU A 84 0.21 -11.10 44.98
C GLU A 84 1.74 -10.90 44.98
N GLU A 85 2.38 -11.04 43.82
CA GLU A 85 3.83 -10.85 43.68
C GLU A 85 4.23 -9.38 43.87
N VAL A 86 3.50 -8.43 43.25
CA VAL A 86 3.75 -7.00 43.39
C VAL A 86 3.54 -6.56 44.84
N GLU A 87 2.45 -6.98 45.48
CA GLU A 87 2.19 -6.70 46.88
C GLU A 87 3.31 -7.27 47.78
N HIS A 88 3.70 -8.53 47.56
CA HIS A 88 4.79 -9.16 48.30
C HIS A 88 6.13 -8.41 48.14
N GLN A 89 6.47 -8.00 46.91
CA GLN A 89 7.68 -7.25 46.62
C GLN A 89 7.69 -5.88 47.31
N ILE A 90 6.55 -5.17 47.33
CA ILE A 90 6.41 -3.88 48.03
C ILE A 90 6.57 -4.07 49.54
N ASN A 91 5.90 -5.08 50.12
CA ASN A 91 5.93 -5.36 51.57
C ASN A 91 7.31 -5.80 52.07
N THR A 92 8.15 -6.38 51.20
CA THR A 92 9.49 -6.86 51.56
C THR A 92 10.61 -5.86 51.25
N MET A 93 10.26 -4.61 50.86
CA MET A 93 11.24 -3.56 50.61
C MET A 93 11.94 -3.10 51.89
N GLU A 94 13.20 -3.50 52.06
CA GLU A 94 14.16 -2.86 52.98
C GLU A 94 14.71 -1.54 52.41
N THR A 95 15.32 -0.73 53.27
CA THR A 95 15.96 0.54 52.92
C THR A 95 17.05 0.37 51.86
N GLU A 96 17.11 1.30 50.90
CA GLU A 96 17.94 1.26 49.69
C GLU A 96 17.51 0.26 48.61
N ASN A 97 16.43 -0.52 48.81
CA ASN A 97 15.88 -1.36 47.73
C ASN A 97 15.19 -0.52 46.65
N VAL A 98 15.17 -1.09 45.45
CA VAL A 98 14.53 -0.51 44.27
C VAL A 98 13.65 -1.56 43.62
N LEU A 99 12.38 -1.20 43.35
CA LEU A 99 11.47 -1.99 42.53
C LEU A 99 11.23 -1.28 41.21
N VAL A 100 11.04 -2.05 40.14
CA VAL A 100 10.80 -1.56 38.79
C VAL A 100 9.70 -2.39 38.17
N TYR A 101 8.67 -1.72 37.68
CA TYR A 101 7.54 -2.34 37.00
C TYR A 101 7.40 -1.74 35.60
N MET A 102 7.31 -2.59 34.59
CA MET A 102 6.92 -2.19 33.24
C MET A 102 5.41 -2.38 33.11
N ILE A 103 4.70 -1.31 32.74
CA ILE A 103 3.24 -1.28 32.56
C ILE A 103 2.98 -1.30 31.06
N ARG A 104 2.63 -2.48 30.54
CA ARG A 104 2.59 -2.78 29.11
C ARG A 104 1.50 -1.99 28.39
N ALA A 105 0.24 -2.15 28.81
CA ALA A 105 -0.89 -1.52 28.12
C ALA A 105 -0.84 0.02 28.16
N GLN A 106 -0.30 0.63 29.22
CA GLN A 106 -0.17 2.10 29.36
C GLN A 106 1.19 2.67 28.93
N ASN A 107 2.03 1.93 28.19
CA ASN A 107 3.29 2.45 27.64
C ASN A 107 4.16 3.20 28.68
N ALA A 108 4.28 2.66 29.89
CA ALA A 108 4.99 3.34 30.97
C ALA A 108 5.79 2.37 31.86
N ALA A 109 6.64 2.94 32.72
CA ALA A 109 7.29 2.21 33.80
C ALA A 109 7.20 3.00 35.11
N VAL A 110 7.18 2.25 36.21
CA VAL A 110 7.19 2.77 37.58
C VAL A 110 8.45 2.28 38.29
N VAL A 111 9.15 3.18 38.98
CA VAL A 111 10.30 2.86 39.82
C VAL A 111 10.01 3.31 41.24
N MET A 112 10.11 2.40 42.20
CA MET A 112 9.96 2.67 43.63
C MET A 112 11.30 2.55 44.33
N ARG A 113 11.66 3.52 45.16
CA ARG A 113 12.95 3.57 45.85
C ARG A 113 12.72 3.82 47.33
N LYS A 114 12.98 2.81 48.17
CA LYS A 114 12.80 2.91 49.62
C LYS A 114 13.97 3.69 50.21
N LEU A 115 13.71 4.90 50.70
CA LEU A 115 14.63 5.66 51.53
C LEU A 115 13.99 5.81 52.90
N GLU A 116 14.75 5.88 53.99
CA GLU A 116 14.19 6.19 55.30
C GLU A 116 14.23 7.71 55.52
N PRO A 117 13.11 8.39 55.86
CA PRO A 117 11.77 7.85 56.21
C PRO A 117 10.72 7.95 55.08
N GLU A 118 11.12 8.05 53.82
CA GLU A 118 10.21 8.27 52.68
C GLU A 118 10.62 7.49 51.42
N THR A 119 9.65 6.90 50.72
CA THR A 119 9.87 6.23 49.44
C THR A 119 9.64 7.18 48.27
N ILE A 120 10.51 7.12 47.26
CA ILE A 120 10.35 7.90 46.02
C ILE A 120 9.74 7.01 44.93
N PHE A 121 8.65 7.51 44.34
CA PHE A 121 8.00 6.96 43.15
C PHE A 121 8.42 7.77 41.93
N GLU A 122 8.83 7.09 40.87
CA GLU A 122 9.20 7.71 39.60
C GLU A 122 8.45 7.03 38.47
N SER A 123 8.03 7.80 37.47
CA SER A 123 7.38 7.25 36.28
C SER A 123 7.94 7.82 35.00
N PHE A 124 7.85 7.06 33.91
CA PHE A 124 8.25 7.52 32.57
C PHE A 124 7.64 6.67 31.45
N GLU A 125 7.56 7.27 30.27
CA GLU A 125 7.18 6.62 29.01
C GLU A 125 8.27 5.65 28.51
N VAL A 126 7.87 4.49 27.98
CA VAL A 126 8.81 3.43 27.54
C VAL A 126 8.91 3.24 26.02
N SER A 127 7.94 3.74 25.25
CA SER A 127 7.95 3.75 23.79
C SER A 127 7.44 5.11 23.29
N PRO A 128 8.28 5.95 22.66
CA PRO A 128 7.85 7.26 22.19
C PRO A 128 6.85 7.16 21.03
N ASP A 129 6.11 8.24 20.81
CA ASP A 129 5.25 8.41 19.63
C ASP A 129 6.00 8.13 18.30
N PRO A 130 5.49 7.23 17.43
CA PRO A 130 6.12 6.88 16.16
C PRO A 130 6.30 8.08 15.22
N THR A 131 5.39 9.06 15.24
CA THR A 131 5.53 10.28 14.43
C THR A 131 6.71 11.12 14.90
N ALA A 132 6.92 11.23 16.22
CA ALA A 132 8.09 11.87 16.80
C ALA A 132 9.38 11.11 16.45
N VAL A 133 9.36 9.78 16.46
CA VAL A 133 10.51 8.94 16.06
C VAL A 133 10.88 9.20 14.60
N MET A 134 9.92 9.07 13.68
CA MET A 134 10.14 9.28 12.24
C MET A 134 10.50 10.73 11.90
N GLY A 135 9.95 11.71 12.64
CA GLY A 135 10.22 13.13 12.43
C GLY A 135 11.57 13.60 12.97
N ALA A 136 12.23 12.82 13.82
CA ALA A 136 13.48 13.23 14.46
C ALA A 136 14.66 13.21 13.49
N LYS A 137 15.36 14.35 13.35
CA LYS A 137 16.67 14.40 12.69
C LYS A 137 17.73 13.78 13.61
N GLY A 138 18.00 12.49 13.43
CA GLY A 138 18.99 11.75 14.21
C GLY A 138 18.37 10.86 15.28
N LYS A 139 18.50 11.24 16.57
CA LYS A 139 17.95 10.46 17.69
C LYS A 139 17.11 11.34 18.60
N LEU A 140 15.96 10.85 19.04
CA LEU A 140 15.15 11.50 20.06
C LEU A 140 15.96 11.65 21.36
N ILE A 141 15.85 12.81 22.00
CA ILE A 141 16.50 13.10 23.28
C ILE A 141 15.43 13.16 24.34
N CYS A 142 15.39 12.14 25.20
CA CYS A 142 14.41 12.03 26.27
C CYS A 142 15.11 12.17 27.64
N SER A 143 14.38 12.73 28.61
CA SER A 143 14.85 12.92 29.99
C SER A 143 14.15 11.93 30.92
N TYR A 144 14.90 11.26 31.78
CA TYR A 144 14.40 10.23 32.67
C TYR A 144 14.92 10.39 34.11
N PRO A 145 14.13 10.05 35.14
CA PRO A 145 12.70 9.78 35.05
C PRO A 145 11.91 11.04 34.68
N GLY A 146 10.62 10.87 34.38
CA GLY A 146 9.70 11.98 34.17
C GLY A 146 9.25 12.55 35.52
N PRO A 147 7.99 12.35 35.91
CA PRO A 147 7.50 12.72 37.24
C PRO A 147 8.16 11.90 38.36
N ALA A 148 8.36 12.54 39.51
CA ALA A 148 8.83 11.88 40.73
C ALA A 148 8.11 12.45 41.96
N ILE A 149 7.62 11.58 42.84
CA ILE A 149 6.83 11.92 44.03
C ILE A 149 7.43 11.21 45.24
N THR A 150 7.52 11.92 46.36
CA THR A 150 7.96 11.33 47.62
C THR A 150 6.74 10.97 48.47
N VAL A 151 6.70 9.78 49.07
CA VAL A 151 5.61 9.30 49.92
C VAL A 151 6.20 8.78 51.24
N PRO A 152 5.67 9.13 52.42
CA PRO A 152 6.25 8.73 53.70
C PRO A 152 6.05 7.24 53.91
N ASP A 153 7.01 6.59 54.56
CA ASP A 153 6.94 5.16 54.79
C ASP A 153 5.73 4.77 55.65
N MET A 154 5.27 5.64 56.55
CA MET A 154 4.02 5.42 57.32
C MET A 154 2.78 5.20 56.44
N ASN A 155 2.73 5.78 55.24
CA ASN A 155 1.63 5.58 54.30
C ASN A 155 1.76 4.26 53.53
N ILE A 156 3.01 3.82 53.29
CA ILE A 156 3.32 2.63 52.49
C ILE A 156 3.25 1.38 53.35
N ASP A 157 3.71 1.48 54.59
CA ASP A 157 3.67 0.41 55.58
C ASP A 157 2.25 0.20 56.15
N ASN A 158 1.27 1.00 55.70
CA ASN A 158 -0.15 0.73 55.94
C ASN A 158 -0.55 -0.51 55.14
N ALA A 159 -1.06 -1.54 55.82
CA ALA A 159 -1.44 -2.83 55.24
C ALA A 159 -2.37 -2.76 54.01
N THR A 160 -3.12 -1.68 53.83
CA THR A 160 -4.03 -1.51 52.68
C THR A 160 -3.34 -0.92 51.44
N PHE A 161 -2.30 -0.10 51.62
CA PHE A 161 -1.70 0.65 50.50
C PHE A 161 -0.99 -0.27 49.48
N PRO A 162 -0.15 -1.23 49.88
CA PRO A 162 0.51 -2.17 48.96
C PRO A 162 -0.48 -2.98 48.13
N ALA A 163 -1.56 -3.47 48.74
CA ALA A 163 -2.59 -4.25 48.05
C ALA A 163 -3.34 -3.40 46.99
N GLU A 164 -3.76 -2.19 47.33
CA GLU A 164 -4.44 -1.29 46.40
C GLU A 164 -3.53 -0.81 45.26
N LEU A 165 -2.26 -0.53 45.57
CA LEU A 165 -1.29 -0.16 44.54
C LEU A 165 -1.00 -1.34 43.61
N ALA A 166 -0.85 -2.56 44.14
CA ALA A 166 -0.68 -3.75 43.33
C ALA A 166 -1.87 -3.97 42.40
N ASN A 167 -3.09 -3.91 42.93
CA ASN A 167 -4.31 -4.00 42.12
C ASN A 167 -4.36 -2.94 41.02
N PHE A 168 -4.05 -1.68 41.34
CA PHE A 168 -4.00 -0.61 40.36
C PHE A 168 -2.99 -0.89 39.24
N LEU A 169 -1.76 -1.26 39.59
CA LEU A 169 -0.70 -1.51 38.60
C LEU A 169 -1.02 -2.70 37.69
N VAL A 170 -1.65 -3.74 38.21
CA VAL A 170 -2.07 -4.92 37.43
C VAL A 170 -3.14 -4.55 36.40
N HIS A 171 -4.18 -3.82 36.80
CA HIS A 171 -5.21 -3.38 35.85
C HIS A 171 -4.63 -2.46 34.77
N MET A 172 -3.74 -1.53 35.16
CA MET A 172 -3.06 -0.67 34.18
C MET A 172 -2.12 -1.46 33.24
N ASP A 173 -1.53 -2.58 33.68
CA ASP A 173 -0.67 -3.41 32.83
C ASP A 173 -1.44 -4.08 31.68
N GLN A 174 -2.75 -4.34 31.86
CA GLN A 174 -3.56 -5.15 30.95
C GLN A 174 -4.65 -4.38 30.21
N ASP A 175 -5.32 -3.43 30.86
CA ASP A 175 -6.54 -2.82 30.35
C ASP A 175 -6.25 -1.88 29.18
N VAL A 176 -6.93 -2.10 28.06
CA VAL A 176 -6.89 -1.18 26.91
C VAL A 176 -7.89 -0.06 27.13
N LEU A 177 -7.38 1.07 27.64
CA LEU A 177 -8.18 2.25 27.96
C LEU A 177 -8.26 3.24 26.78
N ASP A 178 -8.98 4.34 26.98
CA ASP A 178 -9.16 5.42 25.99
C ASP A 178 -7.88 6.20 25.64
N ALA A 179 -6.75 5.88 26.28
CA ALA A 179 -5.43 6.36 25.93
C ALA A 179 -4.81 5.61 24.76
N ALA A 180 -5.37 4.44 24.40
CA ALA A 180 -4.92 3.66 23.26
C ALA A 180 -5.12 4.44 21.95
N ALA A 181 -4.16 4.33 21.05
CA ALA A 181 -4.21 5.03 19.79
C ALA A 181 -5.40 4.55 18.94
N THR A 182 -6.09 5.48 18.29
CA THR A 182 -7.24 5.19 17.43
C THR A 182 -7.13 5.97 16.12
N ARG A 183 -7.74 5.42 15.07
CA ARG A 183 -7.81 6.06 13.76
C ARG A 183 -9.22 6.04 13.22
N LYS A 184 -9.59 7.08 12.49
CA LYS A 184 -10.86 7.15 11.77
C LYS A 184 -10.70 6.55 10.37
N LYS A 185 -11.38 5.44 10.10
CA LYS A 185 -11.53 4.85 8.75
C LYS A 185 -13.02 4.71 8.48
N ALA A 186 -13.49 5.17 7.31
CA ALA A 186 -14.91 5.07 6.93
C ALA A 186 -15.90 5.71 7.92
N LYS A 187 -15.50 6.81 8.60
CA LYS A 187 -16.22 7.40 9.74
C LYS A 187 -16.29 6.53 11.01
N SER A 188 -15.92 5.25 10.95
CA SER A 188 -15.72 4.38 12.10
C SER A 188 -14.38 4.67 12.80
N ILE A 189 -14.36 4.50 14.13
CA ILE A 189 -13.15 4.63 14.95
C ILE A 189 -12.62 3.23 15.23
N VAL A 190 -11.40 2.94 14.77
CA VAL A 190 -10.72 1.66 14.99
C VAL A 190 -9.46 1.87 15.84
N LEU A 191 -9.08 0.82 16.57
CA LEU A 191 -7.82 0.80 17.32
C LEU A 191 -6.65 0.81 16.34
N GLU A 192 -5.67 1.70 16.55
CA GLU A 192 -4.45 1.76 15.74
C GLU A 192 -3.31 1.08 16.50
N GLU A 193 -3.19 -0.25 16.34
CA GLU A 193 -2.19 -1.06 17.04
C GLU A 193 -0.73 -0.73 16.67
N ARG A 194 -0.51 0.01 15.57
CA ARG A 194 0.84 0.38 15.11
C ARG A 194 1.38 1.63 15.78
N ASP A 195 0.51 2.36 16.47
CA ASP A 195 0.83 3.58 17.19
C ASP A 195 0.94 3.28 18.70
N THR A 196 1.50 4.20 19.49
CA THR A 196 1.78 3.98 20.92
C THR A 196 0.69 4.53 21.82
N THR A 197 0.30 3.77 22.85
CA THR A 197 -0.61 4.26 23.89
C THR A 197 -0.02 5.47 24.62
N HIS A 198 -0.83 6.48 24.93
CA HIS A 198 -0.38 7.64 25.71
C HIS A 198 -0.15 7.24 27.19
N PRO A 199 1.00 7.58 27.81
CA PRO A 199 1.37 7.10 29.15
C PRO A 199 0.66 7.79 30.32
N ARG A 200 -0.47 8.48 30.08
CA ARG A 200 -1.08 9.42 31.05
C ARG A 200 -1.60 8.73 32.30
N TYR A 201 -2.06 7.48 32.20
CA TYR A 201 -2.59 6.76 33.35
C TYR A 201 -1.52 6.46 34.42
N ILE A 202 -0.25 6.35 34.02
CA ILE A 202 0.86 6.16 34.96
C ILE A 202 1.60 7.47 35.22
N THR A 203 1.89 8.24 34.17
CA THR A 203 2.69 9.46 34.32
C THR A 203 1.89 10.63 34.88
N GLU A 204 0.57 10.68 34.71
CA GLU A 204 -0.28 11.78 35.20
C GLU A 204 -1.23 11.31 36.30
N LEU A 205 -2.05 10.26 36.08
CA LEU A 205 -3.06 9.81 37.05
C LEU A 205 -2.41 9.24 38.32
N LEU A 206 -1.58 8.19 38.21
CA LEU A 206 -0.88 7.63 39.39
C LEU A 206 -0.04 8.69 40.09
N THR A 207 0.70 9.51 39.34
CA THR A 207 1.45 10.65 39.88
C THR A 207 0.54 11.62 40.65
N GLY A 208 -0.65 11.92 40.12
CA GLY A 208 -1.65 12.78 40.76
C GLY A 208 -2.20 12.19 42.06
N ILE A 209 -2.50 10.89 42.08
CA ILE A 209 -2.94 10.15 43.27
C ILE A 209 -1.86 10.23 44.35
N LEU A 210 -0.60 9.90 44.01
CA LEU A 210 0.52 9.92 44.96
C LEU A 210 0.83 11.34 45.46
N ARG A 211 0.66 12.36 44.61
CA ARG A 211 0.79 13.77 45.00
C ARG A 211 -0.27 14.21 46.00
N GLY A 212 -1.43 13.55 46.07
CA GLY A 212 -2.39 13.77 47.15
C GLY A 212 -1.86 13.36 48.52
N LEU A 213 -0.91 12.44 48.57
CA LEU A 213 -0.30 11.95 49.81
C LEU A 213 0.83 12.87 50.30
N ARG A 214 1.62 13.48 49.40
CA ARG A 214 2.81 14.31 49.73
C ARG A 214 3.29 15.19 48.56
N SER A 215 4.56 15.61 48.57
CA SER A 215 5.16 16.57 47.64
C SER A 215 5.93 15.94 46.47
N ILE A 216 6.16 16.76 45.45
CA ILE A 216 7.01 16.44 44.29
C ILE A 216 8.45 16.24 44.77
N ALA A 217 9.10 15.18 44.29
CA ALA A 217 10.50 14.89 44.56
C ALA A 217 11.39 15.57 43.51
N ASP A 218 12.42 16.29 43.96
CA ASP A 218 13.51 16.70 43.07
C ASP A 218 14.56 15.59 43.00
N VAL A 219 14.65 14.95 41.83
CA VAL A 219 15.50 13.78 41.63
C VAL A 219 16.50 14.03 40.49
N PRO A 220 17.73 13.49 40.57
CA PRO A 220 18.67 13.52 39.46
C PRO A 220 18.06 12.87 38.22
N ARG A 221 18.09 13.60 37.09
CA ARG A 221 17.57 13.17 35.79
C ARG A 221 18.69 12.98 34.79
N ILE A 222 18.59 11.90 34.02
CA ILE A 222 19.50 11.55 32.93
C ILE A 222 18.88 11.90 31.59
N ARG A 223 19.72 12.34 30.64
CA ARG A 223 19.32 12.48 29.24
C ARG A 223 19.81 11.27 28.45
N LYS A 224 18.90 10.60 27.74
CA LYS A 224 19.24 9.51 26.83
C LYS A 224 18.86 9.87 25.40
N ARG A 225 19.74 9.48 24.47
CA ARG A 225 19.42 9.44 23.04
C ARG A 225 18.75 8.10 22.73
N ILE A 226 17.47 8.13 22.42
CA ILE A 226 16.66 6.94 22.11
C ILE A 226 16.99 6.50 20.69
N GLY A 227 17.27 5.21 20.53
CA GLY A 227 17.65 4.59 19.25
C GLY A 227 16.50 3.83 18.62
N ASP A 228 15.27 4.26 18.90
CA ASP A 228 14.05 3.69 18.32
C ASP A 228 13.92 4.08 16.84
N ASP A 229 13.22 3.23 16.10
CA ASP A 229 12.97 3.38 14.66
C ASP A 229 11.63 2.70 14.33
N VAL A 230 11.00 3.06 13.21
CA VAL A 230 9.73 2.49 12.75
C VAL A 230 9.99 1.76 11.44
N LEU A 231 10.41 0.50 11.53
CA LEU A 231 10.72 -0.33 10.36
C LEU A 231 9.54 -1.23 10.03
N TRP A 232 9.08 -1.16 8.79
CA TRP A 232 7.87 -1.84 8.34
C TRP A 232 8.01 -2.27 6.89
N ASP A 233 7.87 -3.57 6.65
CA ASP A 233 7.71 -4.12 5.30
C ASP A 233 6.54 -5.11 5.27
N SER A 234 5.36 -4.62 4.89
CA SER A 234 4.19 -5.46 4.60
C SER A 234 3.75 -6.41 5.74
N VAL A 235 4.02 -6.04 6.99
CA VAL A 235 3.71 -6.83 8.21
C VAL A 235 2.59 -6.20 9.05
N LYS A 236 2.07 -6.94 10.05
CA LYS A 236 1.03 -6.43 10.96
C LYS A 236 1.53 -5.26 11.80
N LEU A 237 2.58 -5.49 12.60
CA LEU A 237 3.20 -4.50 13.49
C LEU A 237 4.62 -4.17 13.03
N PRO A 238 5.03 -2.90 13.04
CA PRO A 238 6.40 -2.50 12.73
C PRO A 238 7.39 -3.04 13.78
N TRP A 239 8.65 -3.17 13.41
CA TRP A 239 9.71 -3.31 14.40
C TRP A 239 9.87 -1.98 15.15
N ARG A 240 9.95 -2.07 16.48
CA ARG A 240 10.17 -0.97 17.42
C ARG A 240 11.19 -1.41 18.46
N TRP A 241 11.99 -0.46 18.95
CA TRP A 241 13.02 -0.77 19.95
C TRP A 241 12.39 -1.21 21.29
N SER A 242 12.95 -2.24 21.90
CA SER A 242 12.37 -2.91 23.09
C SER A 242 12.13 -1.95 24.26
N PRO A 243 10.86 -1.78 24.70
CA PRO A 243 10.50 -1.00 25.88
C PRO A 243 11.19 -1.51 27.15
N LEU A 244 11.21 -2.84 27.34
CA LEU A 244 11.86 -3.49 28.48
C LEU A 244 13.34 -3.16 28.55
N TRP A 245 14.04 -3.18 27.41
CA TRP A 245 15.45 -2.82 27.36
C TRP A 245 15.70 -1.37 27.79
N LEU A 246 14.81 -0.46 27.39
CA LEU A 246 14.87 0.93 27.83
C LEU A 246 14.66 1.05 29.35
N VAL A 247 13.66 0.36 29.91
CA VAL A 247 13.38 0.29 31.36
C VAL A 247 14.61 -0.19 32.12
N ILE A 248 15.19 -1.33 31.75
CA ILE A 248 16.41 -1.89 32.37
C ILE A 248 17.55 -0.86 32.34
N ARG A 249 17.75 -0.19 31.19
CA ARG A 249 18.83 0.78 31.02
C ARG A 249 18.62 2.07 31.83
N ILE A 250 17.38 2.48 32.06
CA ILE A 250 17.06 3.66 32.87
C ILE A 250 17.20 3.30 34.35
N ALA A 251 16.57 2.21 34.79
CA ALA A 251 16.64 1.72 36.16
C ALA A 251 18.10 1.53 36.62
N LEU A 252 18.91 0.79 35.85
CA LEU A 252 20.32 0.60 36.20
C LEU A 252 21.10 1.91 36.29
N GLN A 253 20.97 2.79 35.29
CA GLN A 253 21.77 4.03 35.27
C GLN A 253 21.36 4.98 36.41
N THR A 254 20.06 5.19 36.61
CA THR A 254 19.56 6.11 37.64
C THR A 254 19.84 5.60 39.05
N THR A 255 19.76 4.29 39.30
CA THR A 255 20.15 3.69 40.58
C THR A 255 21.66 3.81 40.83
N LEU A 256 22.49 3.56 39.81
CA LEU A 256 23.96 3.63 39.95
C LEU A 256 24.49 5.06 40.05
N GLU A 257 23.83 6.05 39.44
CA GLU A 257 24.22 7.46 39.56
C GLU A 257 23.94 8.05 40.95
N ARG A 258 23.00 7.46 41.70
CA ARG A 258 22.65 7.87 43.06
C ARG A 258 23.42 7.12 44.13
N SER A 259 24.09 6.02 43.79
CA SER A 259 24.92 5.26 44.72
C SER A 259 26.39 5.66 44.63
N ALA A 260 27.17 5.27 45.64
CA ALA A 260 28.62 5.44 45.65
C ALA A 260 29.34 4.70 44.49
N LEU A 261 28.64 3.82 43.77
CA LEU A 261 29.17 3.05 42.63
C LEU A 261 29.51 3.95 41.42
N ARG A 262 28.99 5.19 41.35
CA ARG A 262 29.22 6.21 40.31
C ARG A 262 28.90 5.75 38.88
N GLN A 263 28.81 6.71 37.96
CA GLN A 263 28.46 6.48 36.53
C GLN A 263 29.42 5.51 35.80
N ALA A 264 30.67 5.39 36.24
CA ALA A 264 31.64 4.49 35.63
C ALA A 264 31.20 3.01 35.71
N THR A 265 30.61 2.59 36.83
CA THR A 265 30.14 1.20 37.03
C THR A 265 29.04 0.82 36.05
N TYR A 266 28.09 1.72 35.75
CA TYR A 266 27.05 1.48 34.74
C TYR A 266 27.67 1.21 33.37
N LYS A 267 28.61 2.06 32.95
CA LYS A 267 29.26 1.93 31.64
C LYS A 267 30.11 0.66 31.56
N SER A 268 30.81 0.29 32.65
CA SER A 268 31.57 -0.95 32.76
C SER A 268 30.68 -2.19 32.68
N PHE A 269 29.57 -2.23 33.43
CA PHE A 269 28.60 -3.33 33.37
C PHE A 269 28.00 -3.48 31.96
N MET A 270 27.60 -2.37 31.32
CA MET A 270 27.05 -2.41 29.96
C MET A 270 28.06 -2.94 28.94
N LEU A 271 29.35 -2.60 29.09
CA LEU A 271 30.41 -3.13 28.23
C LEU A 271 30.67 -4.62 28.51
N PHE A 272 30.68 -5.03 29.78
CA PHE A 272 30.81 -6.42 30.18
C PHE A 272 29.67 -7.29 29.61
N PHE A 273 28.43 -6.84 29.76
CA PHE A 273 27.25 -7.51 29.21
C PHE A 273 27.34 -7.66 27.69
N MET A 274 27.71 -6.58 26.98
CA MET A 274 27.92 -6.63 25.53
C MET A 274 29.05 -7.59 25.12
N ALA A 275 30.16 -7.66 25.89
CA ALA A 275 31.24 -8.59 25.61
C ALA A 275 30.77 -10.05 25.75
N ARG A 276 29.99 -10.37 26.79
CA ARG A 276 29.39 -11.71 26.96
C ARG A 276 28.44 -12.08 25.83
N LEU A 277 27.56 -11.16 25.42
CA LEU A 277 26.68 -11.39 24.27
C LEU A 277 27.48 -11.64 22.98
N THR A 278 28.62 -10.96 22.79
CA THR A 278 29.49 -11.18 21.64
C THR A 278 30.15 -12.57 21.68
N THR A 279 30.53 -13.07 22.86
CA THR A 279 30.98 -14.45 23.03
C THR A 279 29.87 -15.46 22.72
N LEU A 280 28.64 -15.21 23.15
CA LEU A 280 27.50 -16.07 22.80
C LEU A 280 27.25 -16.06 21.29
N ALA A 281 27.28 -14.89 20.64
CA ALA A 281 27.16 -14.77 19.19
C ALA A 281 28.24 -15.58 18.44
N LEU A 282 29.47 -15.62 18.95
CA LEU A 282 30.54 -16.48 18.41
C LEU A 282 30.23 -17.96 18.57
N ASN A 283 29.78 -18.37 19.76
CA ASN A 283 29.45 -19.78 20.04
C ASN A 283 28.27 -20.29 19.20
N HIS A 284 27.36 -19.39 18.81
CA HIS A 284 26.23 -19.66 17.91
C HIS A 284 26.57 -19.44 16.42
N ASP A 285 27.83 -19.20 16.08
CA ASP A 285 28.33 -19.07 14.70
C ASP A 285 27.58 -18.00 13.87
N LEU A 286 27.15 -16.88 14.47
CA LEU A 286 26.39 -15.84 13.78
C LEU A 286 27.14 -15.22 12.58
N SER A 287 26.42 -14.49 11.73
CA SER A 287 26.94 -13.96 10.46
C SER A 287 28.10 -12.97 10.62
N ASN A 288 28.92 -12.85 9.56
CA ASN A 288 30.12 -12.03 9.57
C ASN A 288 29.85 -10.56 9.91
N ASP A 289 28.77 -10.00 9.35
CA ASP A 289 28.35 -8.63 9.52
C ASP A 289 27.92 -8.34 10.98
N ILE A 290 27.15 -9.25 11.60
CA ILE A 290 26.74 -9.15 13.00
C ILE A 290 27.97 -9.19 13.92
N LEU A 291 28.83 -10.20 13.76
CA LEU A 291 30.04 -10.36 14.58
C LEU A 291 30.98 -9.15 14.47
N HIS A 292 31.24 -8.68 13.25
CA HIS A 292 32.06 -7.49 13.01
C HIS A 292 31.44 -6.25 13.67
N PHE A 293 30.13 -6.04 13.51
CA PHE A 293 29.43 -4.90 14.08
C PHE A 293 29.49 -4.89 15.61
N MET A 294 29.25 -6.04 16.24
CA MET A 294 29.32 -6.22 17.70
C MET A 294 30.74 -5.92 18.20
N SER A 295 31.76 -6.54 17.60
CA SER A 295 33.18 -6.33 17.90
C SER A 295 33.59 -4.86 17.80
N ALA A 296 33.23 -4.18 16.70
CA ALA A 296 33.51 -2.77 16.52
C ALA A 296 32.79 -1.88 17.55
N LYS A 297 31.56 -2.24 17.96
CA LYS A 297 30.79 -1.49 18.97
C LYS A 297 31.43 -1.61 20.36
N ILE A 298 31.83 -2.80 20.78
CA ILE A 298 32.49 -3.00 22.09
C ILE A 298 33.88 -2.38 22.12
N ALA A 299 34.67 -2.50 21.05
CA ALA A 299 35.99 -1.87 20.93
C ALA A 299 35.90 -0.34 21.06
N ARG A 300 34.96 0.30 20.34
CA ARG A 300 34.72 1.75 20.47
C ARG A 300 34.23 2.16 21.86
N ARG A 301 33.45 1.32 22.53
CA ARG A 301 32.99 1.60 23.91
C ARG A 301 34.12 1.50 24.92
N LEU A 302 34.99 0.50 24.79
CA LEU A 302 36.21 0.40 25.58
C LEU A 302 37.09 1.63 25.39
N PHE A 303 37.34 2.03 24.14
CA PHE A 303 38.10 3.24 23.83
C PHE A 303 37.49 4.50 24.48
N LYS A 304 36.16 4.63 24.47
CA LYS A 304 35.45 5.76 25.12
C LYS A 304 35.50 5.73 26.65
N LEU A 305 35.64 4.55 27.25
CA LEU A 305 35.82 4.42 28.71
C LEU A 305 37.22 4.84 29.15
N GLY A 306 38.24 4.65 28.29
CA GLY A 306 39.62 5.06 28.55
C GLY A 306 40.12 4.53 29.90
N PHE A 307 40.74 5.39 30.70
CA PHE A 307 41.27 5.03 32.03
C PHE A 307 40.21 4.66 33.08
N SER A 308 38.91 4.80 32.76
CA SER A 308 37.83 4.40 33.68
C SER A 308 37.47 2.91 33.61
N SER A 309 38.00 2.15 32.64
CA SER A 309 37.81 0.70 32.58
C SER A 309 38.85 -0.04 33.43
N SER A 310 38.42 -1.12 34.11
CA SER A 310 39.36 -2.00 34.81
C SER A 310 40.24 -2.77 33.82
N SER A 311 41.39 -3.25 34.31
CA SER A 311 42.32 -4.07 33.53
C SER A 311 41.63 -5.35 33.06
N GLU A 312 40.87 -5.99 33.95
CA GLU A 312 40.14 -7.23 33.72
C GLU A 312 39.09 -7.06 32.62
N LEU A 313 38.30 -5.98 32.67
CA LEU A 313 37.30 -5.70 31.63
C LEU A 313 37.96 -5.43 30.27
N SER A 314 39.08 -4.72 30.27
CA SER A 314 39.85 -4.43 29.06
C SER A 314 40.40 -5.72 28.42
N GLN A 315 40.86 -6.67 29.25
CA GLN A 315 41.32 -7.99 28.80
C GLN A 315 40.16 -8.82 28.24
N ILE A 316 39.00 -8.83 28.88
CA ILE A 316 37.81 -9.55 28.40
C ILE A 316 37.39 -9.04 27.01
N VAL A 317 37.27 -7.73 26.86
CA VAL A 317 36.88 -7.13 25.57
C VAL A 317 37.95 -7.41 24.51
N SER A 318 39.23 -7.22 24.83
CA SER A 318 40.33 -7.47 23.89
C SER A 318 40.34 -8.93 23.42
N LYS A 319 40.17 -9.88 24.35
CA LYS A 319 40.05 -11.31 24.03
C LYS A 319 38.90 -11.57 23.06
N VAL A 320 37.69 -11.15 23.42
CA VAL A 320 36.49 -11.38 22.58
C VAL A 320 36.62 -10.72 21.20
N THR A 321 37.16 -9.50 21.11
CA THR A 321 37.39 -8.86 19.80
C THR A 321 38.46 -9.58 18.98
N GLY A 322 39.46 -10.17 19.64
CA GLY A 322 40.47 -11.03 19.02
C GLY A 322 39.87 -12.32 18.47
N ASP A 323 39.04 -12.99 19.28
CA ASP A 323 38.33 -14.22 18.90
C ASP A 323 37.42 -13.97 17.69
N VAL A 324 36.67 -12.85 17.67
CA VAL A 324 35.87 -12.44 16.50
C VAL A 324 36.76 -12.26 15.27
N ARG A 325 37.88 -11.55 15.40
CA ARG A 325 38.78 -11.33 14.27
C ARG A 325 39.31 -12.66 13.71
N SER A 326 39.72 -13.59 14.58
CA SER A 326 40.21 -14.91 14.16
C SER A 326 39.16 -15.67 13.35
N VAL A 327 37.90 -15.71 13.81
CA VAL A 327 36.80 -16.36 13.08
C VAL A 327 36.54 -15.69 11.73
N LEU A 328 36.54 -14.35 11.67
CA LEU A 328 36.32 -13.63 10.41
C LEU A 328 37.47 -13.84 9.42
N GLU A 329 38.72 -13.88 9.88
CA GLU A 329 39.90 -14.17 9.06
C GLU A 329 39.87 -15.62 8.53
N GLU A 330 39.45 -16.58 9.36
CA GLU A 330 39.28 -17.99 8.95
C GLU A 330 38.19 -18.15 7.88
N ARG A 331 37.02 -17.55 8.10
CA ARG A 331 35.92 -17.55 7.11
C ARG A 331 36.33 -16.88 5.82
N TRP A 332 37.06 -15.76 5.89
CA TRP A 332 37.57 -15.08 4.70
C TRP A 332 38.62 -15.91 3.96
N GLY A 333 39.54 -16.55 4.68
CA GLY A 333 40.51 -17.48 4.11
C GLY A 333 39.84 -18.65 3.37
N SER A 334 38.72 -19.15 3.88
CA SER A 334 37.91 -20.19 3.23
C SER A 334 37.31 -19.71 1.90
N VAL A 335 36.76 -18.49 1.86
CA VAL A 335 36.25 -17.86 0.62
C VAL A 335 37.39 -17.66 -0.39
N GLN A 336 38.55 -17.15 0.06
CA GLN A 336 39.71 -16.97 -0.80
C GLN A 336 40.21 -18.31 -1.37
N ASN A 337 40.21 -19.37 -0.58
CA ASN A 337 40.59 -20.71 -1.03
C ASN A 337 39.59 -21.28 -2.05
N ALA A 338 38.28 -21.08 -1.83
CA ALA A 338 37.25 -21.47 -2.79
C ALA A 338 37.36 -20.69 -4.11
N GLN A 339 37.66 -19.39 -4.06
CA GLN A 339 37.85 -18.56 -5.25
C GLN A 339 39.17 -18.81 -5.99
N ARG A 340 40.22 -19.28 -5.29
CA ARG A 340 41.48 -19.74 -5.91
C ARG A 340 41.29 -20.97 -6.79
N ALA A 341 40.23 -21.76 -6.56
CA ALA A 341 39.80 -22.77 -7.51
C ALA A 341 39.09 -22.04 -8.67
N SER A 342 39.84 -21.68 -9.71
CA SER A 342 39.25 -21.25 -10.99
C SER A 342 38.17 -22.25 -11.42
N PRO A 343 37.07 -21.82 -12.07
CA PRO A 343 36.21 -22.78 -12.77
C PRO A 343 37.09 -23.63 -13.68
N LEU A 344 36.80 -24.93 -13.74
CA LEU A 344 37.60 -25.87 -14.54
C LEU A 344 37.65 -25.32 -15.98
N TRP A 345 38.81 -24.82 -16.40
CA TRP A 345 39.04 -24.52 -17.81
C TRP A 345 39.06 -25.87 -18.51
N ALA A 346 37.90 -26.25 -19.03
CA ALA A 346 37.65 -27.53 -19.71
C ALA A 346 37.51 -27.26 -21.21
N PRO A 347 38.60 -26.92 -21.92
CA PRO A 347 38.55 -26.61 -23.35
C PRO A 347 38.06 -27.81 -24.18
N GLU A 348 38.11 -29.03 -23.65
CA GLU A 348 37.53 -30.22 -24.28
C GLU A 348 36.00 -30.18 -24.37
N THR A 349 35.34 -29.35 -23.55
CA THR A 349 33.88 -29.15 -23.58
C THR A 349 33.46 -28.09 -24.60
N LEU A 350 34.40 -27.24 -25.06
CA LEU A 350 34.17 -26.29 -26.15
C LEU A 350 34.12 -27.08 -27.46
N ARG A 351 32.96 -27.12 -28.11
CA ARG A 351 32.82 -27.74 -29.42
C ARG A 351 33.05 -26.66 -30.47
N ILE A 352 34.28 -26.18 -30.60
CA ILE A 352 34.64 -25.04 -31.47
C ILE A 352 33.96 -25.15 -32.84
N LEU A 353 34.08 -26.29 -33.53
CA LEU A 353 33.45 -26.50 -34.83
C LEU A 353 31.91 -26.43 -34.84
N ARG A 354 31.23 -26.72 -33.73
CA ARG A 354 29.77 -26.64 -33.59
C ARG A 354 29.34 -25.25 -33.10
N ASP A 355 30.14 -24.66 -32.21
CA ASP A 355 29.88 -23.40 -31.53
C ASP A 355 30.26 -22.19 -32.41
N THR A 356 31.07 -22.39 -33.46
CA THR A 356 31.36 -21.41 -34.52
C THR A 356 30.64 -21.71 -35.84
N HIS A 357 29.80 -22.75 -35.90
CA HIS A 357 29.08 -23.14 -37.12
C HIS A 357 27.60 -22.76 -37.05
N LEU A 358 27.24 -21.72 -37.80
CA LEU A 358 25.87 -21.28 -37.95
C LEU A 358 25.19 -22.02 -39.11
N SER A 359 24.34 -22.99 -38.79
CA SER A 359 23.58 -23.76 -39.79
C SER A 359 22.34 -23.01 -40.25
N LEU A 360 22.45 -22.28 -41.36
CA LEU A 360 21.37 -21.50 -41.98
C LEU A 360 20.45 -22.38 -42.86
N ASN A 361 19.93 -23.46 -42.28
CA ASN A 361 19.26 -24.54 -43.01
C ASN A 361 17.95 -24.12 -43.70
N THR A 362 17.31 -23.06 -43.19
CA THR A 362 16.07 -22.47 -43.73
C THR A 362 16.32 -21.20 -44.55
N SER A 363 17.55 -20.71 -44.58
CA SER A 363 17.89 -19.45 -45.26
C SER A 363 18.18 -19.63 -46.75
N ARG A 364 18.27 -20.89 -47.24
CA ARG A 364 18.48 -21.19 -48.66
C ARG A 364 17.40 -20.57 -49.53
N GLU A 365 16.14 -20.68 -49.13
CA GLU A 365 15.00 -20.18 -49.92
C GLU A 365 14.97 -18.65 -49.96
N TYR A 366 15.25 -18.01 -48.82
CA TYR A 366 15.41 -16.55 -48.71
C TYR A 366 16.58 -16.03 -49.57
N ILE A 367 17.75 -16.69 -49.52
CA ILE A 367 18.93 -16.31 -50.31
C ILE A 367 18.69 -16.58 -51.80
N CYS A 368 18.02 -17.68 -52.16
CA CYS A 368 17.62 -17.96 -53.54
C CYS A 368 16.61 -16.93 -54.07
N GLN A 369 15.61 -16.52 -53.30
CA GLN A 369 14.67 -15.46 -53.68
C GLN A 369 15.37 -14.10 -53.85
N ALA A 370 16.28 -13.75 -52.95
CA ALA A 370 17.06 -12.52 -53.04
C ALA A 370 17.98 -12.49 -54.29
N LEU A 371 18.50 -13.65 -54.71
CA LEU A 371 19.34 -13.80 -55.91
C LEU A 371 18.53 -13.95 -57.22
N GLN A 372 17.32 -14.52 -57.16
CA GLN A 372 16.44 -14.72 -58.33
C GLN A 372 15.55 -13.52 -58.65
N ASN A 373 15.49 -12.51 -57.77
CA ASN A 373 14.77 -11.24 -58.00
C ASN A 373 15.46 -10.30 -59.01
N GLN A 374 16.01 -10.84 -60.10
CA GLN A 374 16.23 -10.07 -61.33
C GLN A 374 15.07 -10.37 -62.30
N HIS A 375 14.10 -9.46 -62.29
CA HIS A 375 12.99 -9.25 -63.22
C HIS A 375 12.62 -10.40 -64.18
N SER A 376 11.45 -10.99 -63.96
CA SER A 376 10.63 -11.58 -65.02
C SER A 376 9.16 -11.51 -64.63
N SER A 377 8.46 -10.46 -65.07
CA SER A 377 7.01 -10.38 -65.02
C SER A 377 6.43 -11.49 -65.90
N LYS A 378 5.75 -12.46 -65.28
CA LYS A 378 4.81 -13.34 -66.00
C LYS A 378 3.41 -12.78 -65.83
N THR A 379 2.82 -12.39 -66.96
CA THR A 379 1.41 -12.04 -67.09
C THR A 379 0.58 -13.30 -66.98
N THR A 380 -0.01 -13.55 -65.82
CA THR A 380 -1.15 -14.47 -65.68
C THR A 380 -2.41 -13.64 -65.53
N LEU A 381 -3.38 -13.83 -66.44
CA LEU A 381 -4.72 -13.29 -66.29
C LEU A 381 -5.31 -13.81 -64.96
N PRO A 382 -5.80 -12.93 -64.06
CA PRO A 382 -6.52 -13.37 -62.87
C PRO A 382 -7.93 -13.79 -63.25
N ASN A 383 -8.36 -14.95 -62.77
CA ASN A 383 -9.77 -15.33 -62.71
C ASN A 383 -10.24 -15.04 -61.27
N PRO A 384 -10.92 -13.91 -60.99
CA PRO A 384 -11.19 -13.52 -59.61
C PRO A 384 -12.32 -14.37 -59.02
N SER A 385 -11.99 -15.23 -58.06
CA SER A 385 -12.99 -15.76 -57.12
C SER A 385 -13.33 -14.63 -56.13
N HIS A 386 -14.36 -13.84 -56.43
CA HIS A 386 -14.78 -12.80 -55.51
C HIS A 386 -15.46 -13.43 -54.28
N HIS A 387 -14.96 -13.10 -53.09
CA HIS A 387 -15.63 -13.39 -51.83
C HIS A 387 -16.94 -12.58 -51.73
N LYS A 388 -17.91 -13.09 -50.95
CA LYS A 388 -19.26 -12.51 -50.84
C LYS A 388 -19.18 -11.13 -50.15
N ARG A 389 -19.51 -10.05 -50.88
CA ARG A 389 -19.60 -8.70 -50.32
C ARG A 389 -20.79 -8.61 -49.36
N GLY A 390 -20.57 -8.15 -48.14
CA GLY A 390 -21.58 -8.05 -47.08
C GLY A 390 -22.44 -6.79 -47.18
N THR A 391 -23.65 -6.85 -46.63
CA THR A 391 -24.51 -5.70 -46.36
C THR A 391 -24.28 -5.15 -44.95
N VAL A 392 -24.86 -4.00 -44.61
CA VAL A 392 -24.77 -3.43 -43.25
C VAL A 392 -25.27 -4.42 -42.18
N ASP A 393 -26.32 -5.18 -42.46
CA ASP A 393 -26.84 -6.22 -41.55
C ASP A 393 -25.88 -7.41 -41.40
N ASN A 394 -25.08 -7.72 -42.41
CA ASN A 394 -24.04 -8.74 -42.28
C ASN A 394 -22.88 -8.26 -41.42
N PHE A 395 -22.50 -6.99 -41.56
CA PHE A 395 -21.37 -6.42 -40.83
C PHE A 395 -21.70 -6.11 -39.36
N LEU A 396 -22.93 -5.69 -39.04
CA LEU A 396 -23.36 -5.33 -37.69
C LEU A 396 -23.84 -6.55 -36.89
N ASP A 397 -22.97 -7.55 -36.74
CA ASP A 397 -23.21 -8.71 -35.87
C ASP A 397 -22.59 -8.52 -34.47
N ALA A 398 -23.14 -9.20 -33.46
CA ALA A 398 -22.80 -8.99 -32.05
C ALA A 398 -21.32 -9.24 -31.71
N GLU A 399 -20.60 -10.01 -32.54
CA GLU A 399 -19.19 -10.35 -32.35
C GLU A 399 -18.28 -9.72 -33.43
N ALA A 400 -18.84 -8.88 -34.32
CA ALA A 400 -18.18 -8.40 -35.53
C ALA A 400 -17.54 -9.50 -36.39
N SER A 401 -18.03 -10.74 -36.27
CA SER A 401 -17.47 -11.96 -36.84
C SER A 401 -17.36 -11.89 -38.36
N PHE A 402 -18.34 -11.26 -39.03
CA PHE A 402 -18.30 -11.10 -40.48
C PHE A 402 -17.16 -10.18 -40.91
N LEU A 403 -16.99 -9.03 -40.23
CA LEU A 403 -15.88 -8.11 -40.49
C LEU A 403 -14.53 -8.77 -40.26
N VAL A 404 -14.40 -9.55 -39.17
CA VAL A 404 -13.16 -10.30 -38.87
C VAL A 404 -12.84 -11.29 -39.99
N ALA A 405 -13.82 -12.09 -40.42
CA ALA A 405 -13.63 -13.08 -41.48
C ALA A 405 -13.32 -12.42 -42.83
N ALA A 406 -14.04 -11.34 -43.19
CA ALA A 406 -13.80 -10.60 -44.42
C ALA A 406 -12.41 -9.98 -44.45
N HIS A 407 -11.96 -9.37 -43.34
CA HIS A 407 -10.63 -8.77 -43.24
C HIS A 407 -9.51 -9.82 -43.29
N ALA A 408 -9.72 -11.00 -42.70
CA ALA A 408 -8.76 -12.10 -42.79
C ALA A 408 -8.58 -12.61 -44.24
N ALA A 409 -9.65 -12.58 -45.04
CA ALA A 409 -9.59 -12.96 -46.45
C ALA A 409 -8.97 -11.86 -47.33
N GLU A 410 -9.49 -10.62 -47.24
CA GLU A 410 -9.00 -9.48 -48.01
C GLU A 410 -8.94 -8.19 -47.17
N PRO A 411 -7.78 -7.90 -46.55
CA PRO A 411 -7.66 -6.84 -45.56
C PRO A 411 -8.10 -5.45 -46.03
N SER A 412 -7.63 -5.03 -47.21
CA SER A 412 -7.91 -3.69 -47.75
C SER A 412 -9.33 -3.57 -48.29
N LEU A 413 -9.83 -4.60 -48.96
CA LEU A 413 -11.16 -4.59 -49.56
C LEU A 413 -12.25 -4.66 -48.49
N ALA A 414 -12.05 -5.45 -47.43
CA ALA A 414 -13.00 -5.57 -46.33
C ALA A 414 -13.25 -4.25 -45.60
N LEU A 415 -12.19 -3.44 -45.39
CA LEU A 415 -12.34 -2.12 -44.78
C LEU A 415 -13.12 -1.16 -45.69
N ALA A 416 -12.82 -1.14 -46.99
CA ALA A 416 -13.54 -0.31 -47.95
C ALA A 416 -15.02 -0.74 -48.14
N ASP A 417 -15.28 -2.06 -48.10
CA ASP A 417 -16.63 -2.62 -48.14
C ASP A 417 -17.42 -2.26 -46.88
N PHE A 418 -16.79 -2.33 -45.70
CA PHE A 418 -17.41 -1.92 -44.43
C PHE A 418 -17.75 -0.42 -44.43
N GLU A 419 -16.80 0.44 -44.79
CA GLU A 419 -17.00 1.89 -44.93
C GLU A 419 -18.13 2.22 -45.90
N THR A 420 -18.22 1.47 -47.00
CA THR A 420 -19.28 1.62 -48.00
C THR A 420 -20.63 1.17 -47.45
N ALA A 421 -20.68 0.04 -46.75
CA ALA A 421 -21.89 -0.50 -46.16
C ALA A 421 -22.47 0.43 -45.07
N VAL A 422 -21.62 0.96 -44.18
CA VAL A 422 -22.02 1.93 -43.16
C VAL A 422 -22.55 3.20 -43.83
N ARG A 423 -21.78 3.79 -44.75
CA ARG A 423 -22.17 5.01 -45.47
C ARG A 423 -23.53 4.90 -46.17
N LEU A 424 -23.83 3.74 -46.78
CA LEU A 424 -25.04 3.58 -47.59
C LEU A 424 -26.24 3.07 -46.78
N GLY A 425 -26.03 2.43 -45.63
CA GLY A 425 -27.07 1.64 -44.97
C GLY A 425 -27.32 1.94 -43.49
N ILE A 426 -26.48 2.73 -42.81
CA ILE A 426 -26.56 2.88 -41.34
C ILE A 426 -27.84 3.59 -40.88
N ASP A 427 -28.29 4.64 -41.56
CA ASP A 427 -29.51 5.37 -41.17
C ASP A 427 -30.79 4.53 -41.37
N ASP A 428 -30.87 3.79 -42.48
CA ASP A 428 -31.97 2.83 -42.73
C ASP A 428 -31.96 1.71 -41.69
N TRP A 429 -30.77 1.23 -41.31
CA TRP A 429 -30.61 0.21 -40.28
C TRP A 429 -31.08 0.70 -38.91
N VAL A 430 -30.66 1.90 -38.48
CA VAL A 430 -31.13 2.52 -37.22
C VAL A 430 -32.66 2.65 -37.20
N THR A 431 -33.25 3.11 -38.30
CA THR A 431 -34.70 3.28 -38.42
C THR A 431 -35.46 1.96 -38.24
N ARG A 432 -34.92 0.84 -38.73
CA ARG A 432 -35.51 -0.50 -38.51
C ARG A 432 -35.36 -0.98 -37.06
N ILE A 433 -34.19 -0.75 -36.46
CA ILE A 433 -33.84 -1.25 -35.13
C ILE A 433 -34.59 -0.52 -34.01
N LEU A 434 -34.96 0.75 -34.20
CA LEU A 434 -35.77 1.50 -33.23
C LEU A 434 -37.13 0.83 -32.90
N PHE A 435 -37.55 -0.16 -33.70
CA PHE A 435 -38.75 -0.97 -33.49
C PHE A 435 -38.46 -2.43 -33.12
N GLN A 436 -37.20 -2.78 -32.79
CA GLN A 436 -36.71 -4.13 -32.46
C GLN A 436 -35.90 -4.14 -31.14
N SER A 437 -35.10 -5.21 -30.90
CA SER A 437 -34.22 -5.36 -29.74
C SER A 437 -33.03 -4.39 -29.80
N THR A 438 -33.07 -3.34 -29.00
CA THR A 438 -32.08 -2.25 -28.94
C THR A 438 -30.77 -2.65 -28.24
N ASP A 439 -30.82 -3.54 -27.24
CA ASP A 439 -29.65 -4.02 -26.50
C ASP A 439 -28.65 -4.72 -27.44
N SER A 440 -29.11 -5.70 -28.21
CA SER A 440 -28.28 -6.43 -29.18
C SER A 440 -27.70 -5.53 -30.25
N ALA A 441 -28.44 -4.51 -30.67
CA ALA A 441 -27.98 -3.57 -31.68
C ALA A 441 -26.83 -2.68 -31.15
N CYS A 442 -26.92 -2.21 -29.90
CA CYS A 442 -25.85 -1.44 -29.29
C CYS A 442 -24.57 -2.27 -29.09
N VAL A 443 -24.72 -3.56 -28.72
CA VAL A 443 -23.60 -4.50 -28.62
C VAL A 443 -22.93 -4.69 -30.00
N SER A 444 -23.72 -4.90 -31.07
CA SER A 444 -23.17 -5.02 -32.42
C SER A 444 -22.39 -3.77 -32.84
N ILE A 445 -22.92 -2.56 -32.62
CA ILE A 445 -22.19 -1.34 -33.02
C ILE A 445 -20.88 -1.21 -32.23
N GLU A 446 -20.89 -1.44 -30.91
CA GLU A 446 -19.67 -1.36 -30.08
C GLU A 446 -18.61 -2.37 -30.57
N ALA A 447 -19.02 -3.61 -30.83
CA ALA A 447 -18.17 -4.65 -31.36
C ALA A 447 -17.56 -4.30 -32.73
N CYS A 448 -18.39 -3.83 -33.65
CA CYS A 448 -17.96 -3.45 -34.98
C CYS A 448 -17.08 -2.20 -34.98
N ALA A 449 -17.39 -1.20 -34.17
CA ALA A 449 -16.59 0.02 -34.02
C ALA A 449 -15.17 -0.33 -33.55
N SER A 450 -15.04 -1.16 -32.52
CA SER A 450 -13.76 -1.63 -31.99
C SER A 450 -12.99 -2.52 -32.98
N ALA A 451 -13.68 -3.47 -33.63
CA ALA A 451 -13.07 -4.35 -34.60
C ALA A 451 -12.60 -3.60 -35.86
N TYR A 452 -13.37 -2.61 -36.33
CA TYR A 452 -13.04 -1.81 -37.50
C TYR A 452 -11.86 -0.86 -37.23
N SER A 453 -11.94 -0.05 -36.17
CA SER A 453 -10.94 0.97 -35.88
C SER A 453 -9.54 0.36 -35.67
N SER A 454 -9.44 -0.74 -34.92
CA SER A 454 -8.17 -1.44 -34.67
C SER A 454 -7.48 -1.90 -35.96
N ARG A 455 -8.27 -2.41 -36.92
CA ARG A 455 -7.79 -2.86 -38.24
C ARG A 455 -7.47 -1.67 -39.14
N ALA A 456 -8.32 -0.66 -39.16
CA ALA A 456 -8.17 0.53 -39.98
C ALA A 456 -6.98 1.39 -39.53
N LEU A 457 -6.77 1.59 -38.23
CA LEU A 457 -5.59 2.28 -37.67
C LEU A 457 -4.29 1.63 -38.15
N THR A 458 -4.25 0.29 -38.16
CA THR A 458 -3.09 -0.47 -38.62
C THR A 458 -2.91 -0.34 -40.14
N ALA A 459 -3.98 -0.54 -40.91
CA ALA A 459 -3.93 -0.53 -42.38
C ALA A 459 -3.69 0.86 -42.97
N TYR A 460 -4.14 1.92 -42.27
CA TYR A 460 -4.07 3.31 -42.73
C TYR A 460 -2.96 4.10 -42.04
N ASN A 461 -2.09 3.43 -41.28
CA ASN A 461 -0.96 4.08 -40.62
C ASN A 461 -0.12 4.88 -41.62
N GLY A 462 0.17 6.14 -41.29
CA GLY A 462 0.89 7.07 -42.17
C GLY A 462 0.07 7.63 -43.35
N ASN A 463 -1.23 7.30 -43.46
CA ASN A 463 -2.14 7.90 -44.44
C ASN A 463 -3.27 8.69 -43.76
N PRO A 464 -3.06 10.00 -43.51
CA PRO A 464 -4.04 10.89 -42.90
C PRO A 464 -5.39 10.96 -43.63
N GLU A 465 -5.44 10.72 -44.94
CA GLU A 465 -6.70 10.75 -45.70
C GLU A 465 -7.57 9.53 -45.40
N ASN A 466 -6.96 8.33 -45.42
CA ASN A 466 -7.68 7.11 -45.10
C ASN A 466 -8.06 7.06 -43.61
N LEU A 467 -7.19 7.57 -42.72
CA LEU A 467 -7.54 7.77 -41.30
C LEU A 467 -8.74 8.73 -41.15
N SER A 468 -8.83 9.77 -41.98
CA SER A 468 -10.00 10.68 -41.97
C SER A 468 -11.29 9.98 -42.43
N ILE A 469 -11.22 9.05 -43.39
CA ILE A 469 -12.36 8.22 -43.77
C ILE A 469 -12.76 7.26 -42.64
N MET A 470 -11.77 6.68 -41.96
CA MET A 470 -12.00 5.84 -40.78
C MET A 470 -12.73 6.60 -39.68
N PHE A 471 -12.30 7.82 -39.35
CA PHE A 471 -12.98 8.67 -38.39
C PHE A 471 -14.42 8.96 -38.81
N LEU A 472 -14.67 9.31 -40.08
CA LEU A 472 -16.05 9.53 -40.56
C LEU A 472 -16.93 8.30 -40.32
N THR A 473 -16.46 7.11 -40.66
CA THR A 473 -17.20 5.86 -40.46
C THR A 473 -17.42 5.55 -38.98
N LEU A 474 -16.41 5.79 -38.13
CA LEU A 474 -16.52 5.59 -36.68
C LEU A 474 -17.53 6.56 -36.04
N PHE A 475 -17.57 7.82 -36.49
CA PHE A 475 -18.56 8.79 -36.03
C PHE A 475 -19.98 8.48 -36.53
N GLU A 476 -20.14 7.91 -37.73
CA GLU A 476 -21.44 7.41 -38.21
C GLU A 476 -21.98 6.29 -37.31
N LEU A 477 -21.11 5.35 -36.93
CA LEU A 477 -21.46 4.29 -35.98
C LEU A 477 -21.80 4.86 -34.59
N TRP A 478 -21.03 5.82 -34.09
CA TRP A 478 -21.32 6.45 -32.81
C TRP A 478 -22.64 7.24 -32.83
N VAL A 479 -22.92 8.01 -33.90
CA VAL A 479 -24.20 8.73 -34.04
C VAL A 479 -25.37 7.75 -34.13
N ALA A 480 -25.20 6.63 -34.84
CA ALA A 480 -26.20 5.57 -34.88
C ALA A 480 -26.49 5.00 -33.48
N MET A 481 -25.45 4.74 -32.69
CA MET A 481 -25.59 4.31 -31.31
C MET A 481 -26.28 5.37 -30.43
N ASP A 482 -25.86 6.63 -30.50
CA ASP A 482 -26.46 7.72 -29.71
C ASP A 482 -27.96 7.88 -30.03
N LYS A 483 -28.35 7.80 -31.31
CA LYS A 483 -29.77 7.83 -31.72
C LYS A 483 -30.58 6.69 -31.08
N ILE A 484 -30.05 5.46 -31.09
CA ILE A 484 -30.72 4.29 -30.50
C ILE A 484 -30.85 4.44 -28.99
N VAL A 485 -29.77 4.82 -28.31
CA VAL A 485 -29.72 4.89 -26.85
C VAL A 485 -30.57 6.05 -26.33
N VAL A 486 -30.54 7.22 -26.98
CA VAL A 486 -31.42 8.34 -26.64
C VAL A 486 -32.89 8.02 -26.91
N GLY A 487 -33.17 7.23 -27.96
CA GLY A 487 -34.51 6.72 -28.25
C GLY A 487 -35.07 5.85 -27.13
N GLN A 488 -34.25 4.97 -26.55
CA GLN A 488 -34.64 4.07 -25.45
C GLN A 488 -34.58 4.75 -24.08
N ILE A 489 -33.55 5.56 -23.83
CA ILE A 489 -33.29 6.25 -22.57
C ILE A 489 -33.31 7.76 -22.85
N SER A 490 -34.51 8.32 -22.89
CA SER A 490 -34.74 9.74 -23.21
C SER A 490 -33.99 10.69 -22.28
N LEU A 491 -33.75 10.26 -21.03
CA LEU A 491 -32.97 10.98 -20.02
C LEU A 491 -31.57 11.35 -20.53
N LEU A 492 -30.93 10.52 -21.36
CA LEU A 492 -29.58 10.77 -21.88
C LEU A 492 -29.52 12.04 -22.76
N ALA A 493 -30.64 12.46 -23.36
CA ALA A 493 -30.71 13.68 -24.17
C ALA A 493 -30.32 14.94 -23.39
N GLU A 494 -30.51 14.96 -22.07
CA GLU A 494 -30.20 16.09 -21.20
C GLU A 494 -28.71 16.17 -20.80
N TYR A 495 -27.94 15.12 -21.08
CA TYR A 495 -26.53 14.99 -20.71
C TYR A 495 -25.62 15.20 -21.92
N SER A 496 -24.44 15.78 -21.68
CA SER A 496 -23.47 16.06 -22.74
C SER A 496 -22.97 14.75 -23.38
N PRO A 497 -22.95 14.64 -24.72
CA PRO A 497 -22.44 13.46 -25.41
C PRO A 497 -20.91 13.30 -25.33
N LYS A 498 -20.20 14.26 -24.72
CA LYS A 498 -18.74 14.33 -24.55
C LYS A 498 -17.88 14.32 -25.82
N ILE A 499 -18.41 13.98 -27.00
CA ILE A 499 -17.65 14.12 -28.24
C ILE A 499 -17.54 15.61 -28.64
N PRO A 500 -16.31 16.16 -28.73
CA PRO A 500 -16.03 17.58 -29.00
C PRO A 500 -16.11 17.92 -30.50
N LEU A 501 -16.77 19.04 -30.84
CA LEU A 501 -16.97 19.49 -32.24
C LEU A 501 -15.68 19.75 -33.02
N THR A 502 -14.56 19.93 -32.33
CA THR A 502 -13.24 20.17 -32.91
C THR A 502 -12.60 18.92 -33.51
N LEU A 503 -13.01 17.70 -33.13
CA LEU A 503 -12.45 16.46 -33.74
C LEU A 503 -12.70 16.40 -35.25
N TRP A 504 -13.79 17.01 -35.71
CA TRP A 504 -14.18 17.05 -37.11
C TRP A 504 -13.38 18.08 -37.92
N GLU A 505 -12.79 19.08 -37.26
CA GLU A 505 -12.00 20.14 -37.90
C GLU A 505 -10.62 19.63 -38.37
N CYS A 506 -10.12 18.57 -37.75
CA CYS A 506 -8.84 17.97 -38.08
C CYS A 506 -8.89 17.05 -39.32
N LEU A 507 -10.08 16.65 -39.79
CA LEU A 507 -10.24 15.67 -40.86
C LEU A 507 -9.80 16.20 -42.24
N LEU A 508 -9.05 15.39 -42.99
CA LEU A 508 -8.63 15.69 -44.36
C LEU A 508 -9.62 15.11 -45.37
N VAL A 509 -10.57 15.95 -45.78
CA VAL A 509 -11.66 15.55 -46.68
C VAL A 509 -11.53 16.24 -48.03
N ARG A 510 -11.18 15.49 -49.09
CA ARG A 510 -11.02 16.03 -50.46
C ARG A 510 -12.22 15.84 -51.38
N LYS A 511 -13.09 14.86 -51.11
CA LYS A 511 -14.22 14.49 -51.99
C LYS A 511 -15.51 15.14 -51.52
N ALA A 512 -16.31 15.65 -52.46
CA ALA A 512 -17.64 16.20 -52.18
C ALA A 512 -18.53 15.20 -51.41
N SER A 513 -18.50 13.92 -51.79
CA SER A 513 -19.26 12.86 -51.13
C SER A 513 -18.88 12.64 -49.66
N ALA A 514 -17.63 12.93 -49.27
CA ALA A 514 -17.20 12.83 -47.88
C ALA A 514 -17.52 14.12 -47.09
N LEU A 515 -17.54 15.29 -47.73
CA LEU A 515 -18.07 16.53 -47.14
C LEU A 515 -19.58 16.44 -46.89
N ASP A 516 -20.33 15.79 -47.78
CA ASP A 516 -21.76 15.57 -47.60
C ASP A 516 -22.06 14.63 -46.44
N ARG A 517 -21.18 13.65 -46.14
CA ARG A 517 -21.23 12.83 -44.92
C ARG A 517 -20.93 13.63 -43.67
N LEU A 518 -19.98 14.57 -43.74
CA LEU A 518 -19.55 15.37 -42.58
C LEU A 518 -20.64 16.33 -42.09
N LYS A 519 -21.47 16.88 -42.98
CA LYS A 519 -22.56 17.81 -42.64
C LYS A 519 -23.53 17.27 -41.57
N PRO A 520 -24.18 16.10 -41.74
CA PRO A 520 -25.07 15.53 -40.73
C PRO A 520 -24.32 15.10 -39.47
N LEU A 521 -23.08 14.59 -39.60
CA LEU A 521 -22.23 14.20 -38.46
C LEU A 521 -21.80 15.37 -37.59
N HIS A 522 -21.69 16.57 -38.14
CA HIS A 522 -21.44 17.77 -37.36
C HIS A 522 -22.73 18.36 -36.79
N ALA A 523 -23.83 18.35 -37.57
CA ALA A 523 -25.11 18.90 -37.15
C ALA A 523 -25.74 18.17 -35.96
N TYR A 524 -25.65 16.83 -35.93
CA TYR A 524 -26.28 16.02 -34.89
C TYR A 524 -25.64 16.22 -33.50
N PRO A 525 -24.32 16.04 -33.27
CA PRO A 525 -23.68 16.30 -31.98
C PRO A 525 -23.83 17.76 -31.56
N LYS A 526 -23.80 18.71 -32.51
CA LYS A 526 -24.06 20.13 -32.22
C LYS A 526 -25.46 20.33 -31.64
N ALA A 527 -26.50 19.73 -32.23
CA ALA A 527 -27.85 19.77 -31.70
C ALA A 527 -27.94 19.10 -30.31
N ARG A 528 -27.28 17.94 -30.13
CA ARG A 528 -27.19 17.24 -28.85
C ARG A 528 -26.55 18.10 -27.75
N HIS A 529 -25.44 18.79 -28.03
CA HIS A 529 -24.80 19.72 -27.09
C HIS A 529 -25.67 20.93 -26.77
N CYS A 530 -26.47 21.43 -27.73
CA CYS A 530 -27.40 22.53 -27.48
C CYS A 530 -28.59 22.11 -26.59
N GLN A 531 -29.01 20.85 -26.69
CA GLN A 531 -30.09 20.28 -25.87
C GLN A 531 -29.59 19.88 -24.46
N ALA A 532 -28.33 19.47 -24.35
CA ALA A 532 -27.74 19.05 -23.09
C ALA A 532 -27.44 20.21 -22.15
N SER A 533 -27.50 19.95 -20.85
CA SER A 533 -26.97 20.88 -19.85
C SER A 533 -25.44 20.75 -19.78
N SER A 534 -24.73 21.87 -19.94
CA SER A 534 -23.25 21.90 -20.03
C SER A 534 -22.51 21.33 -18.83
N HIS A 535 -23.14 21.29 -17.64
CA HIS A 535 -22.56 20.79 -16.40
C HIS A 535 -22.87 19.31 -16.12
N LEU A 536 -23.74 18.66 -16.91
CA LEU A 536 -24.15 17.28 -16.67
C LEU A 536 -23.37 16.28 -17.54
N SER A 537 -22.89 15.21 -16.92
CA SER A 537 -22.11 14.15 -17.57
C SER A 537 -22.67 12.78 -17.20
N ALA A 538 -22.84 11.90 -18.20
CA ALA A 538 -23.18 10.49 -17.97
C ALA A 538 -21.97 9.65 -17.51
N PHE A 539 -20.79 10.26 -17.41
CA PHE A 539 -19.52 9.62 -17.01
C PHE A 539 -19.05 10.03 -15.61
N SER A 540 -19.75 10.95 -14.94
CA SER A 540 -19.32 11.46 -13.65
C SER A 540 -19.95 10.70 -12.49
N PHE A 541 -19.14 10.33 -11.51
CA PHE A 541 -19.59 9.95 -10.18
C PHE A 541 -19.69 11.21 -9.33
N THR A 542 -20.90 11.70 -9.14
CA THR A 542 -21.16 12.86 -8.29
C THR A 542 -22.26 12.50 -7.32
N ASN A 543 -22.10 12.91 -6.05
CA ASN A 543 -23.13 12.80 -5.02
C ASN A 543 -24.23 13.85 -5.21
N ASP A 544 -24.54 14.19 -6.46
CA ASP A 544 -25.56 15.15 -6.86
C ASP A 544 -26.79 14.37 -7.34
N ASP A 545 -27.98 14.83 -6.93
CA ASP A 545 -29.27 14.27 -7.34
C ASP A 545 -29.53 14.51 -8.83
N LYS A 546 -28.77 15.42 -9.45
CA LYS A 546 -28.77 15.65 -10.90
C LYS A 546 -27.87 14.70 -11.67
N SER A 547 -27.09 13.84 -11.00
CA SER A 547 -26.29 12.83 -11.69
C SER A 547 -27.16 11.89 -12.52
N PHE A 548 -26.61 11.37 -13.62
CA PHE A 548 -27.36 10.45 -14.48
C PHE A 548 -27.82 9.22 -13.70
N ALA A 549 -26.90 8.62 -12.94
CA ALA A 549 -27.14 7.43 -12.12
C ALA A 549 -28.30 7.65 -11.12
N ALA A 550 -28.30 8.78 -10.40
CA ALA A 550 -29.38 9.08 -9.46
C ALA A 550 -30.74 9.25 -10.14
N ARG A 551 -30.80 10.05 -11.23
CA ARG A 551 -32.06 10.26 -11.96
C ARG A 551 -32.59 8.99 -12.59
N TYR A 552 -31.71 8.14 -13.13
CA TYR A 552 -32.10 6.87 -13.71
C TYR A 552 -32.57 5.88 -12.63
N PHE A 553 -31.89 5.82 -11.49
CA PHE A 553 -32.28 4.99 -10.34
C PHE A 553 -33.71 5.29 -9.87
N HIS A 554 -34.05 6.57 -9.71
CA HIS A 554 -35.41 6.96 -9.29
C HIS A 554 -36.50 6.63 -10.31
N GLN A 555 -36.15 6.41 -11.58
CA GLN A 555 -37.08 5.98 -12.63
C GLN A 555 -37.14 4.44 -12.77
N SER A 556 -36.22 3.70 -12.13
CA SER A 556 -36.08 2.26 -12.28
C SER A 556 -36.48 1.52 -11.01
N SER A 557 -37.68 0.92 -11.00
CA SER A 557 -38.13 0.04 -9.91
C SER A 557 -37.18 -1.14 -9.70
N LYS A 558 -36.58 -1.66 -10.78
CA LYS A 558 -35.61 -2.76 -10.72
C LYS A 558 -34.37 -2.40 -9.89
N LEU A 559 -33.82 -1.20 -10.07
CA LEU A 559 -32.63 -0.76 -9.31
C LEU A 559 -33.00 -0.43 -7.86
N GLN A 560 -34.19 0.12 -7.62
CA GLN A 560 -34.70 0.35 -6.26
C GLN A 560 -34.83 -0.97 -5.49
N SER A 561 -35.47 -1.98 -6.08
CA SER A 561 -35.54 -3.32 -5.48
C SER A 561 -34.15 -3.94 -5.25
N LEU A 562 -33.20 -3.76 -6.18
CA LEU A 562 -31.84 -4.25 -5.99
C LEU A 562 -31.15 -3.61 -4.77
N LYS A 563 -31.35 -2.30 -4.53
CA LYS A 563 -30.83 -1.62 -3.34
C LYS A 563 -31.48 -2.18 -2.07
N ASP A 564 -32.79 -2.32 -2.07
CA ASP A 564 -33.55 -2.85 -0.92
C ASP A 564 -33.12 -4.28 -0.58
N ASP A 565 -32.92 -5.14 -1.59
CA ASP A 565 -32.46 -6.52 -1.42
C ASP A 565 -31.04 -6.57 -0.80
N ILE A 566 -30.12 -5.72 -1.29
CA ILE A 566 -28.74 -5.62 -0.75
C ILE A 566 -28.79 -5.16 0.71
N GLU A 567 -29.57 -4.13 1.03
CA GLU A 567 -29.66 -3.58 2.39
C GLU A 567 -30.34 -4.56 3.36
N ALA A 568 -31.34 -5.33 2.91
CA ALA A 568 -31.98 -6.36 3.71
C ALA A 568 -31.02 -7.52 4.04
N GLU A 569 -30.30 -8.05 3.04
CA GLU A 569 -29.32 -9.13 3.27
C GLU A 569 -28.15 -8.66 4.15
N ALA A 570 -27.71 -7.40 3.97
CA ALA A 570 -26.68 -6.78 4.81
C ALA A 570 -27.13 -6.65 6.27
N GLN A 571 -28.39 -6.27 6.50
CA GLN A 571 -28.97 -6.16 7.83
C GLN A 571 -29.03 -7.53 8.53
N ASP A 572 -29.52 -8.56 7.84
CA ASP A 572 -29.55 -9.94 8.36
C ASP A 572 -28.15 -10.45 8.72
N ALA A 573 -27.15 -10.17 7.87
CA ALA A 573 -25.75 -10.54 8.12
C ALA A 573 -25.19 -9.81 9.35
N ARG A 574 -25.51 -8.51 9.51
CA ARG A 574 -25.09 -7.71 10.66
C ARG A 574 -25.69 -8.23 11.96
N GLU A 575 -26.99 -8.55 11.97
CA GLU A 575 -27.68 -9.10 13.15
C GLU A 575 -27.08 -10.45 13.59
N LYS A 576 -26.81 -11.34 12.64
CA LYS A 576 -26.10 -12.61 12.93
C LYS A 576 -24.72 -12.36 13.53
N LYS A 577 -24.00 -11.34 13.04
CA LYS A 577 -22.69 -10.98 13.57
C LYS A 577 -22.74 -10.45 15.00
N LEU A 578 -23.76 -9.67 15.34
CA LEU A 578 -23.97 -9.19 16.71
C LEU A 578 -24.27 -10.33 17.69
N ILE A 579 -25.04 -11.33 17.27
CA ILE A 579 -25.29 -12.54 18.09
C ILE A 579 -24.00 -13.35 18.30
N GLU A 580 -23.17 -13.49 17.26
CA GLU A 580 -21.85 -14.09 17.36
C GLU A 580 -20.96 -13.34 18.37
N LEU A 581 -20.90 -12.01 18.27
CA LEU A 581 -20.15 -11.15 19.19
C LEU A 581 -20.60 -11.33 20.65
N GLN A 582 -21.90 -11.27 20.91
CA GLN A 582 -22.45 -11.47 22.25
C GLN A 582 -22.05 -12.84 22.82
N THR A 583 -22.13 -13.90 22.00
CA THR A 583 -21.73 -15.25 22.39
C THR A 583 -20.24 -15.33 22.72
N MET A 584 -19.38 -14.66 21.93
CA MET A 584 -17.94 -14.64 22.16
C MET A 584 -17.55 -13.82 23.39
N ASN A 585 -18.16 -12.65 23.59
CA ASN A 585 -17.96 -11.81 24.79
C ASN A 585 -18.37 -12.56 26.06
N GLN A 586 -19.49 -13.30 26.03
CA GLN A 586 -19.91 -14.12 27.16
C GLN A 586 -18.89 -15.23 27.47
N ARG A 587 -18.42 -15.95 26.43
CA ARG A 587 -17.39 -16.99 26.59
C ARG A 587 -16.08 -16.44 27.15
N TYR A 588 -15.71 -15.21 26.80
CA TYR A 588 -14.56 -14.53 27.37
C TYR A 588 -14.77 -14.28 28.86
N THR A 589 -15.89 -13.67 29.22
CA THR A 589 -16.27 -13.37 30.62
C THR A 589 -16.29 -14.64 31.49
N ASP A 590 -16.78 -15.76 30.94
CA ASP A 590 -16.81 -17.04 31.65
C ASP A 590 -15.39 -17.60 31.89
N LYS A 591 -14.49 -17.43 30.92
CA LYS A 591 -13.07 -17.83 31.06
C LYS A 591 -12.32 -16.92 32.03
N GLU A 592 -12.60 -15.63 32.02
CA GLU A 592 -12.02 -14.64 32.92
C GLU A 592 -12.34 -14.99 34.37
N LYS A 593 -13.62 -15.21 34.71
CA LYS A 593 -14.05 -15.67 36.04
C LYS A 593 -13.39 -16.98 36.46
N LEU A 594 -13.24 -17.93 35.52
CA LEU A 594 -12.57 -19.19 35.80
C LEU A 594 -11.07 -18.97 36.06
N ALA A 595 -10.39 -18.12 35.28
CA ALA A 595 -8.98 -17.79 35.46
C ALA A 595 -8.71 -17.07 36.79
N GLU A 596 -9.60 -16.16 37.21
CA GLU A 596 -9.55 -15.49 38.52
C GLU A 596 -9.66 -16.48 39.69
N SER A 597 -10.48 -17.53 39.54
CA SER A 597 -10.65 -18.56 40.57
C SER A 597 -9.46 -19.53 40.71
N LEU A 598 -8.49 -19.46 39.80
CA LEU A 598 -7.34 -20.36 39.75
C LEU A 598 -6.07 -19.65 40.22
N LEU A 599 -5.19 -20.41 40.86
CA LEU A 599 -3.82 -19.99 41.16
C LEU A 599 -2.87 -20.51 40.08
N HIS A 600 -1.76 -19.80 39.86
CA HIS A 600 -0.70 -20.32 39.00
C HIS A 600 -0.06 -21.57 39.63
N THR A 601 0.29 -22.55 38.80
CA THR A 601 0.88 -23.82 39.25
C THR A 601 2.40 -23.70 39.27
N TYR A 602 3.04 -23.97 40.41
CA TYR A 602 4.49 -23.92 40.57
C TYR A 602 5.05 -25.29 40.97
N GLU A 603 6.16 -25.69 40.36
CA GLU A 603 6.94 -26.87 40.75
C GLU A 603 8.23 -26.42 41.43
N VAL A 604 8.64 -27.06 42.52
CA VAL A 604 9.92 -26.75 43.18
C VAL A 604 11.03 -27.54 42.49
N SER A 605 12.03 -26.84 41.96
CA SER A 605 13.21 -27.45 41.35
C SER A 605 14.10 -28.11 42.42
N THR A 606 15.00 -29.00 41.99
CA THR A 606 15.99 -29.68 42.85
C THR A 606 16.93 -28.75 43.63
N CYS A 607 17.02 -27.46 43.24
CA CYS A 607 17.77 -26.44 43.97
C CYS A 607 16.89 -25.52 44.85
N GLY A 608 15.64 -25.92 45.13
CA GLY A 608 14.71 -25.17 46.00
C GLY A 608 14.05 -23.97 45.32
N ARG A 609 14.14 -23.83 44.00
CA ARG A 609 13.60 -22.69 43.24
C ARG A 609 12.21 -23.01 42.70
N GLN A 610 11.22 -22.14 42.90
CA GLN A 610 9.89 -22.33 42.33
C GLN A 610 9.89 -22.05 40.81
N THR A 611 9.80 -23.12 40.03
CA THR A 611 9.69 -23.10 38.57
C THR A 611 8.25 -23.31 38.14
N HIS A 612 7.66 -22.27 37.55
CA HIS A 612 6.36 -22.30 36.91
C HIS A 612 6.47 -22.94 35.52
N LYS A 613 5.64 -23.94 35.23
CA LYS A 613 5.55 -24.56 33.91
C LYS A 613 4.37 -23.95 33.14
N LEU A 614 4.64 -22.93 32.33
CA LEU A 614 3.64 -22.20 31.52
C LEU A 614 2.67 -23.14 30.79
N LYS A 615 3.19 -24.19 30.16
CA LYS A 615 2.41 -25.17 29.38
C LYS A 615 1.51 -26.09 30.22
N HIS A 616 1.79 -26.22 31.53
CA HIS A 616 1.06 -27.09 32.44
C HIS A 616 0.15 -26.32 33.41
N CYS A 617 0.23 -24.99 33.44
CA CYS A 617 -0.65 -24.18 34.26
C CYS A 617 -2.00 -23.94 33.56
N HIS A 618 -3.08 -24.32 34.24
CA HIS A 618 -4.43 -24.13 33.71
C HIS A 618 -4.78 -22.65 33.53
N LYS A 619 -4.42 -21.79 34.49
CA LYS A 619 -4.63 -20.34 34.41
C LYS A 619 -3.94 -19.72 33.20
N CYS A 620 -2.65 -20.01 32.98
CA CYS A 620 -1.90 -19.53 31.81
C CYS A 620 -2.51 -20.00 30.48
N ARG A 621 -3.07 -21.21 30.44
CA ARG A 621 -3.78 -21.70 29.24
C ARG A 621 -5.04 -20.89 28.97
N LEU A 622 -5.84 -20.59 30.00
CA LEU A 622 -7.05 -19.77 29.86
C LEU A 622 -6.70 -18.33 29.44
N GLU A 623 -5.69 -17.71 30.06
CA GLU A 623 -5.20 -16.39 29.69
C GLU A 623 -4.72 -16.35 28.22
N LYS A 624 -3.98 -17.38 27.79
CA LYS A 624 -3.54 -17.50 26.40
C LYS A 624 -4.71 -17.70 25.43
N GLU A 625 -5.69 -18.52 25.79
CA GLU A 625 -6.91 -18.70 25.00
C GLU A 625 -7.65 -17.37 24.85
N MET A 626 -7.89 -16.66 25.96
CA MET A 626 -8.53 -15.33 25.96
C MET A 626 -7.79 -14.33 25.07
N GLN A 627 -6.46 -14.25 25.18
CA GLN A 627 -5.63 -13.38 24.33
C GLN A 627 -5.69 -13.73 22.83
N SER A 628 -6.01 -14.99 22.50
CA SER A 628 -6.14 -15.45 21.10
C SER A 628 -7.56 -15.30 20.55
N MET A 629 -8.56 -14.98 21.38
CA MET A 629 -9.95 -14.85 20.94
C MET A 629 -10.13 -13.59 20.10
N THR A 630 -10.51 -13.77 18.85
CA THR A 630 -10.75 -12.69 17.89
C THR A 630 -12.03 -12.95 17.10
N ILE A 631 -12.68 -11.88 16.66
CA ILE A 631 -13.86 -11.92 15.81
C ILE A 631 -13.58 -11.17 14.50
N ALA A 632 -13.94 -11.76 13.37
CA ALA A 632 -13.82 -11.09 12.08
C ALA A 632 -14.74 -9.85 12.03
N VAL A 633 -14.28 -8.77 11.42
CA VAL A 633 -15.04 -7.55 11.19
C VAL A 633 -16.16 -7.79 10.17
N HIS A 634 -17.31 -7.15 10.38
CA HIS A 634 -18.40 -7.10 9.42
C HIS A 634 -18.52 -5.67 8.87
N GLU A 635 -18.25 -5.53 7.58
CA GLU A 635 -18.33 -4.27 6.85
C GLU A 635 -19.67 -4.16 6.11
N TRP A 636 -20.34 -3.01 6.21
CA TRP A 636 -21.53 -2.74 5.40
C TRP A 636 -21.17 -2.73 3.90
N PRO A 637 -21.94 -3.37 3.01
CA PRO A 637 -21.54 -3.52 1.60
C PRO A 637 -21.65 -2.22 0.79
N LEU A 638 -22.55 -1.31 1.15
CA LEU A 638 -22.76 -0.05 0.42
C LEU A 638 -22.14 1.16 1.13
N PRO A 639 -21.75 2.22 0.41
CA PRO A 639 -21.36 3.48 1.04
C PRO A 639 -22.42 4.03 1.99
N ALA A 640 -22.00 4.62 3.12
CA ALA A 640 -22.93 5.20 4.10
C ALA A 640 -23.68 6.45 3.57
N CYS A 641 -23.18 7.06 2.50
CA CYS A 641 -23.89 8.13 1.80
C CYS A 641 -24.90 7.51 0.82
N ASP A 642 -26.20 7.75 1.03
CA ASP A 642 -27.27 7.17 0.21
C ASP A 642 -27.09 7.47 -1.29
N LYS A 643 -26.62 8.66 -1.63
CA LYS A 643 -26.34 9.05 -3.03
C LYS A 643 -25.19 8.25 -3.64
N GLU A 644 -24.14 7.97 -2.87
CA GLU A 644 -23.02 7.11 -3.33
C GLU A 644 -23.50 5.66 -3.47
N ALA A 645 -24.32 5.16 -2.54
CA ALA A 645 -24.93 3.85 -2.61
C ALA A 645 -25.80 3.69 -3.87
N ILE A 646 -26.62 4.69 -4.20
CA ILE A 646 -27.41 4.71 -5.44
C ILE A 646 -26.51 4.58 -6.67
N VAL A 647 -25.38 5.29 -6.73
CA VAL A 647 -24.46 5.19 -7.88
C VAL A 647 -23.79 3.81 -7.94
N VAL A 648 -23.41 3.23 -6.80
CA VAL A 648 -22.88 1.86 -6.75
C VAL A 648 -23.91 0.85 -7.27
N VAL A 649 -25.16 0.94 -6.83
CA VAL A 649 -26.26 0.06 -7.28
C VAL A 649 -26.54 0.26 -8.77
N PHE A 650 -26.51 1.50 -9.25
CA PHE A 650 -26.64 1.80 -10.67
C PHE A 650 -25.53 1.14 -11.50
N GLU A 651 -24.27 1.20 -11.05
CA GLU A 651 -23.16 0.58 -11.78
C GLU A 651 -23.16 -0.96 -11.68
N LEU A 652 -23.74 -1.55 -10.64
CA LEU A 652 -23.98 -3.01 -10.54
C LEU A 652 -25.02 -3.50 -11.57
N GLY A 653 -26.01 -2.66 -11.87
CA GLY A 653 -27.16 -2.97 -12.72
C GLY A 653 -27.32 -2.04 -13.91
N CYS A 654 -26.21 -1.53 -14.46
CA CYS A 654 -26.25 -0.52 -15.52
C CYS A 654 -26.96 -1.08 -16.78
N PRO A 655 -27.86 -0.30 -17.43
CA PRO A 655 -28.50 -0.74 -18.67
C PRO A 655 -27.48 -1.01 -19.77
N ILE A 656 -27.64 -2.15 -20.47
CA ILE A 656 -26.71 -2.61 -21.51
C ILE A 656 -26.50 -1.54 -22.59
N VAL A 657 -27.57 -0.89 -23.06
CA VAL A 657 -27.45 0.16 -24.08
C VAL A 657 -26.61 1.35 -23.63
N LEU A 658 -26.70 1.74 -22.36
CA LEU A 658 -25.89 2.83 -21.83
C LEU A 658 -24.44 2.40 -21.65
N ASP A 659 -24.20 1.17 -21.19
CA ASP A 659 -22.84 0.61 -21.11
C ASP A 659 -22.17 0.62 -22.48
N MET A 660 -22.84 0.14 -23.53
CA MET A 660 -22.29 0.13 -24.89
C MET A 660 -22.06 1.54 -25.42
N TRP A 661 -22.95 2.49 -25.11
CA TRP A 661 -22.77 3.91 -25.43
C TRP A 661 -21.53 4.51 -24.74
N ARG A 662 -21.36 4.24 -23.45
CA ARG A 662 -20.21 4.69 -22.67
C ARG A 662 -18.91 4.06 -23.20
N SER A 663 -18.91 2.75 -23.44
CA SER A 663 -17.79 2.00 -24.01
C SER A 663 -17.39 2.54 -25.39
N THR A 664 -18.34 2.76 -26.30
CA THR A 664 -18.07 3.27 -27.65
C THR A 664 -17.56 4.70 -27.62
N THR A 665 -18.15 5.55 -26.78
CA THR A 665 -17.67 6.93 -26.59
C THR A 665 -16.23 6.95 -26.07
N PHE A 666 -15.92 6.10 -25.09
CA PHE A 666 -14.55 5.93 -24.60
C PHE A 666 -13.61 5.36 -25.65
N HIS A 667 -14.07 4.41 -26.45
CA HIS A 667 -13.28 3.84 -27.52
C HIS A 667 -12.87 4.92 -28.54
N VAL A 668 -13.81 5.77 -28.97
CA VAL A 668 -13.54 6.89 -29.86
C VAL A 668 -12.55 7.87 -29.23
N LEU A 669 -12.84 8.35 -28.01
CA LEU A 669 -12.08 9.44 -27.41
C LEU A 669 -10.72 8.99 -26.86
N VAL A 670 -10.66 7.83 -26.23
CA VAL A 670 -9.48 7.35 -25.49
C VAL A 670 -8.64 6.40 -26.34
N ASP A 671 -9.23 5.34 -26.91
CA ASP A 671 -8.43 4.32 -27.60
C ASP A 671 -7.94 4.81 -28.96
N VAL A 672 -8.74 5.63 -29.65
CA VAL A 672 -8.43 6.13 -31.00
C VAL A 672 -7.83 7.53 -30.96
N CYS A 673 -8.38 8.46 -30.16
CA CYS A 673 -7.97 9.86 -30.20
C CYS A 673 -6.92 10.25 -29.14
N THR A 674 -6.69 9.50 -28.07
CA THR A 674 -5.71 9.89 -27.03
C THR A 674 -4.33 9.29 -27.32
N PRO A 675 -3.24 10.09 -27.31
CA PRO A 675 -1.88 9.55 -27.38
C PRO A 675 -1.57 8.62 -26.21
N GLN A 676 -1.10 7.39 -26.48
CA GLN A 676 -0.85 6.39 -25.42
C GLN A 676 0.15 6.86 -24.35
N GLU A 677 1.13 7.69 -24.73
CA GLU A 677 2.14 8.28 -23.83
C GLU A 677 1.53 9.17 -22.74
N GLU A 678 0.30 9.66 -22.94
CA GLU A 678 -0.40 10.56 -22.02
C GLU A 678 -1.33 9.81 -21.06
N ILE A 679 -1.45 8.48 -21.16
CA ILE A 679 -2.29 7.66 -20.28
C ILE A 679 -1.47 7.27 -19.04
N LEU A 680 -1.83 7.83 -17.89
CA LEU A 680 -1.25 7.45 -16.60
C LEU A 680 -2.00 6.22 -16.06
N HIS A 681 -1.39 5.05 -16.22
CA HIS A 681 -1.92 3.83 -15.62
C HIS A 681 -1.92 3.93 -14.09
N THR A 682 -3.04 3.55 -13.48
CA THR A 682 -3.22 3.57 -12.03
C THR A 682 -3.68 2.20 -11.54
N ASN A 683 -3.06 1.70 -10.48
CA ASN A 683 -3.45 0.45 -9.86
C ASN A 683 -4.46 0.74 -8.75
N ALA A 684 -5.75 0.70 -9.08
CA ALA A 684 -6.79 0.66 -8.07
C ALA A 684 -6.62 -0.60 -7.20
N PHE A 685 -6.94 -0.51 -5.90
CA PHE A 685 -6.80 -1.66 -4.99
C PHE A 685 -7.84 -2.74 -5.30
N ILE A 686 -9.08 -2.32 -5.56
CA ILE A 686 -10.19 -3.22 -5.87
C ILE A 686 -11.17 -2.55 -6.83
N THR A 687 -11.74 -3.34 -7.74
CA THR A 687 -12.83 -2.90 -8.62
C THR A 687 -14.17 -3.40 -8.05
N LEU A 688 -15.27 -2.72 -8.37
CA LEU A 688 -16.62 -3.12 -7.93
C LEU A 688 -16.97 -4.55 -8.37
N PRO A 689 -16.65 -5.01 -9.60
CA PRO A 689 -16.81 -6.41 -10.01
C PRO A 689 -16.08 -7.43 -9.14
N ASP A 690 -14.96 -7.03 -8.53
CA ASP A 690 -14.11 -7.90 -7.71
C ASP A 690 -14.42 -7.78 -6.22
N TYR A 691 -15.33 -6.87 -5.82
CA TYR A 691 -15.67 -6.66 -4.41
C TYR A 691 -16.59 -7.77 -3.89
N PRO A 692 -16.11 -8.65 -2.98
CA PRO A 692 -16.82 -9.88 -2.64
C PRO A 692 -18.23 -9.66 -2.08
N ALA A 693 -18.45 -8.57 -1.34
CA ALA A 693 -19.74 -8.28 -0.72
C ALA A 693 -20.84 -7.90 -1.72
N LEU A 694 -20.47 -7.47 -2.94
CA LEU A 694 -21.40 -7.05 -3.98
C LEU A 694 -21.32 -7.88 -5.27
N GLN A 695 -20.36 -8.79 -5.38
CA GLN A 695 -20.04 -9.52 -6.61
C GLN A 695 -21.23 -10.30 -7.18
N HIS A 696 -22.04 -10.95 -6.33
CA HIS A 696 -23.18 -11.77 -6.76
C HIS A 696 -24.38 -10.95 -7.24
N TYR A 697 -24.45 -9.66 -6.91
CA TYR A 697 -25.49 -8.75 -7.38
C TYR A 697 -25.22 -8.17 -8.77
N ARG A 698 -24.07 -8.47 -9.37
CA ARG A 698 -23.67 -7.92 -10.66
C ARG A 698 -24.58 -8.42 -11.78
N GLN A 699 -25.18 -7.48 -12.52
CA GLN A 699 -26.08 -7.75 -13.66
C GLN A 699 -25.57 -7.17 -14.99
N CYS A 700 -24.29 -6.79 -15.05
CA CYS A 700 -23.70 -6.09 -16.19
C CYS A 700 -23.29 -7.04 -17.33
N HIS A 701 -23.23 -6.49 -18.54
CA HIS A 701 -22.78 -7.23 -19.72
C HIS A 701 -21.26 -7.53 -19.66
N PRO A 702 -20.77 -8.67 -20.19
CA PRO A 702 -19.34 -8.99 -20.18
C PRO A 702 -18.43 -7.96 -20.87
N ARG A 703 -18.99 -7.21 -21.83
CA ARG A 703 -18.30 -6.11 -22.55
C ARG A 703 -18.38 -4.75 -21.83
N GLN A 704 -18.86 -4.70 -20.59
CA GLN A 704 -18.85 -3.49 -19.78
C GLN A 704 -17.40 -3.04 -19.57
N ARG A 705 -17.08 -1.82 -20.05
CA ARG A 705 -15.75 -1.24 -19.94
C ARG A 705 -15.58 -0.39 -18.68
N LEU A 706 -16.54 0.48 -18.43
CA LEU A 706 -16.51 1.41 -17.30
C LEU A 706 -17.15 0.77 -16.08
N THR A 707 -16.51 0.97 -14.93
CA THR A 707 -17.01 0.50 -13.65
C THR A 707 -16.58 1.46 -12.53
N LEU A 708 -16.75 1.08 -11.27
CA LEU A 708 -16.20 1.78 -10.12
C LEU A 708 -15.01 1.02 -9.55
N ALA A 709 -14.02 1.74 -9.04
CA ALA A 709 -12.89 1.17 -8.32
C ALA A 709 -12.52 2.03 -7.10
N SER A 710 -11.78 1.45 -6.16
CA SER A 710 -11.35 2.11 -4.93
C SER A 710 -9.86 1.89 -4.69
N ASN A 711 -9.16 2.96 -4.30
CA ASN A 711 -7.80 2.87 -3.75
C ASN A 711 -7.78 2.46 -2.28
N ALA A 712 -8.88 2.69 -1.57
CA ALA A 712 -9.03 2.27 -0.18
C ALA A 712 -9.31 0.77 -0.12
N LYS A 713 -8.69 0.09 0.87
CA LYS A 713 -8.90 -1.33 1.13
C LYS A 713 -10.21 -1.55 1.91
N PRO A 714 -10.98 -2.61 1.61
CA PRO A 714 -12.09 -3.02 2.47
C PRO A 714 -11.56 -3.40 3.86
N PHE A 715 -12.43 -3.45 4.85
CA PHE A 715 -12.05 -3.83 6.21
C PHE A 715 -11.64 -5.32 6.30
N SER A 716 -12.23 -6.18 5.47
CA SER A 716 -11.87 -7.61 5.37
C SER A 716 -10.41 -7.86 4.99
N ASP A 717 -9.81 -6.96 4.20
CA ASP A 717 -8.46 -7.15 3.62
C ASP A 717 -7.42 -6.22 4.25
N CYS A 718 -7.80 -5.56 5.35
CA CYS A 718 -6.90 -4.69 6.10
C CYS A 718 -6.54 -5.34 7.44
N HIS A 719 -5.51 -4.82 8.11
CA HIS A 719 -5.05 -5.34 9.40
C HIS A 719 -6.06 -5.18 10.55
N TYR A 720 -7.20 -4.52 10.30
CA TYR A 720 -8.36 -4.45 11.21
C TYR A 720 -9.40 -5.55 10.93
N SER A 721 -9.06 -6.59 10.14
CA SER A 721 -9.96 -7.69 9.77
C SER A 721 -10.44 -8.50 10.96
N ASP A 722 -9.61 -8.60 12.00
CA ASP A 722 -9.85 -9.42 13.19
C ASP A 722 -9.72 -8.55 14.43
N ILE A 723 -10.75 -8.55 15.25
CA ILE A 723 -10.86 -7.69 16.43
C ILE A 723 -10.73 -8.55 17.68
N PRO A 724 -9.85 -8.20 18.63
CA PRO A 724 -9.74 -8.90 19.91
C PRO A 724 -11.05 -8.85 20.70
N ILE A 725 -11.39 -9.96 21.36
CA ILE A 725 -12.52 -10.07 22.29
C ILE A 725 -12.01 -9.83 23.72
N PRO A 726 -12.74 -9.10 24.58
CA PRO A 726 -14.09 -8.57 24.36
C PRO A 726 -14.12 -7.30 23.51
N ALA A 727 -15.17 -7.15 22.71
CA ALA A 727 -15.36 -5.99 21.83
C ALA A 727 -16.77 -5.41 21.91
N LEU A 728 -16.88 -4.12 21.57
CA LEU A 728 -18.15 -3.42 21.40
C LEU A 728 -18.67 -3.60 19.98
N ASP A 729 -20.00 -3.59 19.83
CA ASP A 729 -20.73 -3.71 18.56
C ASP A 729 -20.19 -2.76 17.48
N THR A 730 -19.92 -1.50 17.85
CA THR A 730 -19.43 -0.45 16.93
C THR A 730 -18.02 -0.70 16.41
N LYS A 731 -17.23 -1.56 17.06
CA LYS A 731 -15.90 -1.95 16.57
C LYS A 731 -16.01 -3.09 15.56
N VAL A 732 -16.95 -4.02 15.76
CA VAL A 732 -17.12 -5.23 14.93
C VAL A 732 -17.95 -4.97 13.69
N CYS A 733 -19.02 -4.18 13.82
CA CYS A 733 -19.88 -3.80 12.70
C CYS A 733 -19.52 -2.39 12.24
N VAL A 734 -18.81 -2.30 11.12
CA VAL A 734 -18.29 -1.04 10.56
C VAL A 734 -18.99 -0.64 9.27
N ASP A 735 -18.88 0.63 8.90
CA ASP A 735 -19.39 1.15 7.63
C ASP A 735 -18.44 0.80 6.47
N ASN A 736 -18.94 0.86 5.23
CA ASN A 736 -18.14 0.63 4.03
C ASN A 736 -16.94 1.59 3.96
N GLY A 737 -15.74 1.02 3.86
CA GLY A 737 -14.48 1.75 3.81
C GLY A 737 -13.94 2.00 2.42
N LEU A 738 -14.63 1.57 1.37
CA LEU A 738 -14.24 1.83 -0.01
C LEU A 738 -14.60 3.26 -0.43
N GLN A 739 -13.78 3.83 -1.30
CA GLN A 739 -14.01 5.14 -1.91
C GLN A 739 -14.11 4.95 -3.41
N PHE A 740 -15.33 4.68 -3.87
CA PHE A 740 -15.58 4.37 -5.27
C PHE A 740 -15.41 5.59 -6.18
N GLN A 741 -14.71 5.39 -7.28
CA GLN A 741 -14.53 6.36 -8.36
C GLN A 741 -14.63 5.67 -9.73
N PRO A 742 -15.11 6.36 -10.78
CA PRO A 742 -15.21 5.81 -12.12
C PRO A 742 -13.86 5.39 -12.68
N PHE A 743 -13.81 4.16 -13.14
CA PHE A 743 -12.60 3.49 -13.57
C PHE A 743 -12.81 2.82 -14.93
N ASP A 744 -11.83 2.98 -15.81
CA ASP A 744 -11.79 2.30 -17.09
C ASP A 744 -10.95 1.02 -16.98
N THR A 745 -11.61 -0.13 -17.09
CA THR A 745 -10.95 -1.44 -16.96
C THR A 745 -10.01 -1.77 -18.13
N THR A 746 -10.19 -1.12 -19.29
CA THR A 746 -9.35 -1.37 -20.47
C THR A 746 -8.01 -0.65 -20.38
N THR A 747 -8.02 0.62 -19.97
CA THR A 747 -6.78 1.41 -19.80
C THR A 747 -6.16 1.26 -18.41
N GLY A 748 -6.92 0.79 -17.42
CA GLY A 748 -6.47 0.75 -16.04
C GLY A 748 -6.24 2.15 -15.47
N ALA A 749 -7.15 3.09 -15.74
CA ALA A 749 -7.01 4.48 -15.33
C ALA A 749 -8.35 5.07 -14.86
N TRP A 750 -8.29 6.17 -14.09
CA TRP A 750 -9.47 6.92 -13.70
C TRP A 750 -10.10 7.62 -14.90
N VAL A 751 -11.42 7.52 -15.03
CA VAL A 751 -12.19 8.16 -16.13
C VAL A 751 -11.92 9.65 -16.22
N ALA A 752 -11.84 10.34 -15.08
CA ALA A 752 -11.59 11.77 -15.02
C ALA A 752 -10.23 12.18 -15.61
N ASP A 753 -9.24 11.29 -15.54
CA ASP A 753 -7.89 11.57 -16.00
C ASP A 753 -7.77 11.45 -17.52
N VAL A 754 -8.52 10.54 -18.15
CA VAL A 754 -8.34 10.21 -19.58
C VAL A 754 -9.37 10.83 -20.52
N LEU A 755 -10.60 11.11 -20.05
CA LEU A 755 -11.73 11.48 -20.92
C LEU A 755 -11.55 12.80 -21.68
N LEU A 756 -10.65 13.69 -21.21
CA LEU A 756 -10.42 15.01 -21.80
C LEU A 756 -9.04 15.14 -22.50
N ARG A 757 -8.28 14.06 -22.66
CA ARG A 757 -6.92 14.06 -23.24
C ARG A 757 -6.86 13.68 -24.73
N TRP A 758 -7.98 13.76 -25.44
CA TRP A 758 -8.04 13.40 -26.85
C TRP A 758 -7.29 14.44 -27.70
N ASP A 759 -6.53 13.98 -28.70
CA ASP A 759 -5.91 14.77 -29.76
C ASP A 759 -5.78 13.95 -31.06
N ALA A 760 -6.74 14.12 -31.98
CA ALA A 760 -6.70 13.47 -33.29
C ALA A 760 -5.81 14.19 -34.32
N THR A 761 -5.19 15.31 -33.97
CA THR A 761 -4.48 16.19 -34.91
C THR A 761 -3.30 15.48 -35.57
N LYS A 762 -2.55 14.69 -34.80
CA LYS A 762 -1.41 13.90 -35.32
C LYS A 762 -1.84 12.81 -36.30
N LEU A 763 -3.03 12.24 -36.13
CA LEU A 763 -3.56 11.19 -37.00
C LEU A 763 -4.08 11.75 -38.32
N CYS A 764 -4.63 12.95 -38.30
CA CYS A 764 -5.26 13.58 -39.46
C CYS A 764 -4.39 14.67 -40.12
N THR A 765 -3.09 14.72 -39.81
CA THR A 765 -2.15 15.67 -40.44
C THR A 765 -0.97 14.90 -41.04
N PHE A 766 -0.50 15.34 -42.21
CA PHE A 766 0.77 14.83 -42.76
C PHE A 766 1.95 15.20 -41.85
N LEU A 767 2.82 14.23 -41.57
CA LEU A 767 4.04 14.46 -40.80
C LEU A 767 5.14 14.99 -41.73
N LEU A 768 5.75 16.09 -41.32
CA LEU A 768 6.91 16.64 -42.02
C LEU A 768 8.14 15.74 -41.80
N PRO A 769 8.99 15.59 -42.82
CA PRO A 769 10.19 14.78 -42.70
C PRO A 769 11.18 15.43 -41.72
N LYS A 770 12.06 14.60 -41.12
CA LYS A 770 13.19 15.10 -40.34
C LYS A 770 14.06 15.98 -41.24
N GLY A 771 14.41 17.18 -40.76
CA GLY A 771 15.16 18.17 -41.54
C GLY A 771 14.72 19.60 -41.21
N PRO A 772 15.02 20.56 -42.11
CA PRO A 772 14.79 21.99 -41.86
C PRO A 772 13.33 22.36 -41.56
N TYR A 773 12.38 21.61 -42.13
CA TYR A 773 10.94 21.82 -41.95
C TYR A 773 10.35 21.14 -40.70
N ASN A 774 11.12 20.32 -39.97
CA ASN A 774 10.60 19.53 -38.84
C ASN A 774 9.98 20.41 -37.73
N GLY A 775 10.59 21.58 -37.45
CA GLY A 775 10.07 22.54 -36.47
C GLY A 775 8.76 23.24 -36.89
N MET A 776 8.33 23.07 -38.13
CA MET A 776 7.13 23.73 -38.68
C MET A 776 5.87 22.89 -38.61
N GLN A 777 5.93 21.70 -37.97
CA GLN A 777 4.78 20.79 -37.87
C GLN A 777 3.56 21.47 -37.25
N GLN A 778 3.75 22.38 -36.30
CA GLN A 778 2.66 23.11 -35.65
C GLN A 778 1.81 23.95 -36.63
N TYR A 779 2.45 24.54 -37.65
CA TYR A 779 1.77 25.35 -38.67
C TYR A 779 1.02 24.49 -39.68
N LEU A 780 1.40 23.20 -39.81
CA LEU A 780 0.70 22.23 -40.62
C LEU A 780 -0.43 21.53 -39.85
N ALA A 781 -0.27 21.34 -38.54
CA ALA A 781 -1.21 20.64 -37.66
C ALA A 781 -2.54 21.37 -37.50
N GLY A 782 -2.53 22.70 -37.43
CA GLY A 782 -3.71 23.52 -37.17
C GLY A 782 -4.03 24.54 -38.26
N THR A 783 -5.07 25.34 -37.99
CA THR A 783 -5.37 26.58 -38.72
C THR A 783 -5.62 27.78 -37.80
N SER A 784 -5.42 27.59 -36.49
CA SER A 784 -5.71 28.59 -35.46
C SER A 784 -4.67 29.70 -35.39
N HIS A 785 -3.47 29.50 -35.92
CA HIS A 785 -2.40 30.49 -35.89
C HIS A 785 -2.66 31.64 -36.86
N MET A 786 -2.21 32.84 -36.46
CA MET A 786 -2.38 34.06 -37.26
C MET A 786 -1.12 34.39 -38.08
N SER A 787 -1.28 35.09 -39.20
CA SER A 787 -0.12 35.53 -40.00
C SER A 787 0.85 36.43 -39.21
N ASN A 788 0.34 37.23 -38.27
CA ASN A 788 1.19 38.05 -37.39
C ASN A 788 2.03 37.20 -36.43
N GLU A 789 1.50 36.05 -35.99
CA GLU A 789 2.20 35.11 -35.12
C GLU A 789 3.35 34.44 -35.90
N VAL A 790 3.11 34.08 -37.16
CA VAL A 790 4.16 33.59 -38.07
C VAL A 790 5.28 34.62 -38.24
N VAL A 791 4.93 35.91 -38.40
CA VAL A 791 5.91 37.00 -38.51
C VAL A 791 6.66 37.23 -37.18
N ALA A 792 6.02 37.06 -36.03
CA ALA A 792 6.65 37.24 -34.72
C ALA A 792 7.66 36.12 -34.41
N ASN A 793 7.38 34.89 -34.88
CA ASN A 793 8.20 33.69 -34.60
C ASN A 793 9.36 33.49 -35.59
N GLN A 794 9.84 34.55 -36.26
CA GLN A 794 10.97 34.46 -37.20
C GLN A 794 12.26 33.95 -36.55
N ALA A 795 12.41 34.15 -35.24
CA ALA A 795 13.56 33.65 -34.47
C ALA A 795 13.64 32.11 -34.43
N ASP A 796 12.51 31.43 -34.64
CA ASP A 796 12.41 29.97 -34.61
C ASP A 796 12.73 29.33 -35.99
N CYS A 797 13.06 30.15 -36.99
CA CYS A 797 13.42 29.68 -38.33
C CYS A 797 14.70 28.83 -38.30
N HIS A 798 14.65 27.64 -38.91
CA HIS A 798 15.82 26.78 -39.06
C HIS A 798 16.90 27.47 -39.90
N LYS A 799 18.19 27.26 -39.57
CA LYS A 799 19.32 27.93 -40.24
C LYS A 799 19.44 27.59 -41.74
N ASP A 800 18.93 26.44 -42.12
CA ASP A 800 18.94 25.94 -43.50
C ASP A 800 17.73 26.44 -44.32
N LEU A 801 16.81 27.21 -43.72
CA LEU A 801 15.67 27.84 -44.40
C LEU A 801 15.85 29.35 -44.45
N THR A 802 15.41 29.97 -45.54
CA THR A 802 15.31 31.43 -45.58
C THR A 802 14.10 31.88 -44.76
N ILE A 803 14.17 33.06 -44.14
CA ILE A 803 13.05 33.64 -43.39
C ILE A 803 11.79 33.73 -44.27
N HIS A 804 11.94 34.11 -45.54
CA HIS A 804 10.83 34.20 -46.49
C HIS A 804 10.19 32.84 -46.78
N GLU A 805 10.99 31.79 -46.96
CA GLU A 805 10.51 30.41 -47.17
C GLU A 805 9.77 29.89 -45.93
N SER A 806 10.34 30.10 -44.74
CA SER A 806 9.71 29.75 -43.47
C SER A 806 8.35 30.45 -43.27
N MET A 807 8.30 31.75 -43.54
CA MET A 807 7.07 32.53 -43.43
C MET A 807 6.03 32.10 -44.45
N ALA A 808 6.43 31.85 -45.71
CA ALA A 808 5.54 31.38 -46.75
C ALA A 808 4.89 30.03 -46.39
N PHE A 809 5.69 29.08 -45.91
CA PHE A 809 5.20 27.78 -45.48
C PHE A 809 4.23 27.90 -44.29
N ALA A 810 4.61 28.62 -43.25
CA ALA A 810 3.80 28.77 -42.06
C ALA A 810 2.51 29.59 -42.30
N ALA A 811 2.52 30.54 -43.25
CA ALA A 811 1.36 31.35 -43.60
C ALA A 811 0.28 30.58 -44.38
N LEU A 812 0.63 29.46 -45.04
CA LEU A 812 -0.28 28.71 -45.93
C LEU A 812 -1.60 28.36 -45.23
N ARG A 813 -1.52 27.89 -43.98
CA ARG A 813 -2.68 27.49 -43.17
C ARG A 813 -3.09 28.52 -42.11
N SER A 814 -2.58 29.76 -42.17
CA SER A 814 -2.94 30.78 -41.19
C SER A 814 -4.40 31.20 -41.33
N GLY A 815 -5.18 30.94 -40.28
CA GLY A 815 -6.60 31.29 -40.19
C GLY A 815 -7.52 30.32 -40.96
N PRO A 816 -8.61 29.83 -40.35
CA PRO A 816 -9.50 28.83 -40.96
C PRO A 816 -10.25 29.36 -42.21
N HIS A 817 -10.47 30.68 -42.31
CA HIS A 817 -11.19 31.30 -43.42
C HIS A 817 -10.30 31.79 -44.57
N LEU A 818 -8.97 31.81 -44.38
CA LEU A 818 -8.03 32.40 -45.35
C LEU A 818 -7.35 31.34 -46.22
N ARG A 819 -7.46 30.06 -45.86
CA ARG A 819 -6.76 28.94 -46.50
C ARG A 819 -6.89 28.91 -48.03
N TRP A 820 -8.11 29.04 -48.56
CA TRP A 820 -8.33 29.02 -50.01
C TRP A 820 -7.71 30.21 -50.74
N MET A 821 -7.67 31.39 -50.10
CA MET A 821 -7.06 32.59 -50.67
C MET A 821 -5.54 32.51 -50.61
N ASN A 822 -4.98 31.95 -49.52
CA ASN A 822 -3.55 31.73 -49.37
C ASN A 822 -3.05 30.69 -50.39
N ASP A 823 -3.73 29.55 -50.53
CA ASP A 823 -3.39 28.50 -51.51
C ASP A 823 -3.42 29.04 -52.96
N ALA A 824 -4.39 29.91 -53.27
CA ALA A 824 -4.51 30.53 -54.59
C ALA A 824 -3.37 31.52 -54.90
N GLN A 825 -2.87 32.26 -53.90
CA GLN A 825 -1.75 33.19 -54.07
C GLN A 825 -0.41 32.48 -54.34
N PHE A 826 -0.21 31.26 -53.84
CA PHE A 826 0.99 30.46 -54.08
C PHE A 826 0.95 29.61 -55.36
N SER A 827 -0.24 29.42 -55.95
CA SER A 827 -0.44 28.62 -57.16
C SER A 827 -0.31 29.44 -58.47
N THR A 828 -0.14 30.75 -58.35
CA THR A 828 0.21 31.71 -59.42
C THR A 828 1.64 32.17 -59.25
#